data_AF-A0AAV1DZZ4-F1
#
_entry.id   AF-A0AAV1DZZ4-F1
#
_cell.length_a   1.000
_cell.length_b   1.000
_cell.length_c   1.000
_cell.angle_alpha   90.00
_cell.angle_beta   90.00
_cell.angle_gamma   90.00
#
_symmetry.space_group_name_H-M   'P 1'
#
loop_
_entity.id
_entity.type
_entity.pdbx_description
1 polymer ?
#
loop_
_entity_poly.entity_id
_entity_poly.type
_entity_poly.pdbx_seq_one_letter_code
_entity_poly.pdbx_strand_id
1 'polypeptide(L)'
;MASTAYDFQDSSLANFDVIMWYNTTKRPLPWISSSLIDLGSLPSAMNMICRALIDVLTVSSSNFESGGLVPYMVSVKERRMWAAHVVGEGRMEGEGHFIWMVMRAAVWNAFLEYLLRRPVRMTLEFTGEMPSPQTLVRGSDDASKLGALCFPLVLLQLFPVILTSLVYEKQQKLTIMMKMHGLGDAPYWVISYLYFLIICSLYILCFVAFGLLAGLTFFTLNSVSIQLVFYFLHLNLLISSAFLLEKLFDNVKTVSVVGFILVLGSWIFSVALFTRLFEDASFPRSYLIAMELFPGLSLYRGLYDFHEYSKQALKLGTDGIRWRSLRDKNSGMKEVLMIMAAEWAVFLVISYCANKYTASEGCGRLFRRSQKTTSSFDKSHSQLKEPGVLVQLDKQDIDQEIEKVQQLLSGPTSGYPVISDKLQKTYPAQDGNPEKHAVKSLSLAIAHGECFGLLGPNGAGKTSSISMLTGLTKPSSGTAFIGGLDLRTQMKEIYASMGVCPQHDLLWDTLTGREHLNFYGRLKNLTGANLSQAVDDSLAKVNLLRGGDADKLSMQYSGGMKRRLSLAISLIGDPKVVYLDEPSTGLDPASRNLLWDAVSQAKQNRAIILTTHSMEEAEHLCDRIGIFVDGSLQCLGSPDELKHRYGGTYVFTMSTSPKNEKDVEELAKNLSKNAKRTYHISGTQKFEIPKADVKLSDVFQYVKVARKRFTVKAWEIADTTMEDVFIKVARESSMST
;
A
#
# COMPACT_ATOMS: atom_id res chain seq x y z
N MET A 1 16.54 -81.65 19.20
CA MET A 1 15.73 -82.33 20.24
C MET A 1 14.28 -82.00 19.94
N ALA A 2 13.37 -82.89 19.54
CA ALA A 2 13.31 -84.34 19.61
C ALA A 2 12.72 -84.92 18.30
N SER A 3 13.07 -86.18 18.03
CA SER A 3 12.58 -87.01 16.93
C SER A 3 11.21 -87.62 17.25
N THR A 4 10.36 -87.78 16.24
CA THR A 4 9.48 -88.95 16.11
C THR A 4 9.25 -89.23 14.63
N ALA A 5 9.75 -90.39 14.21
CA ALA A 5 9.46 -91.03 12.93
C ALA A 5 8.09 -91.72 13.01
N TYR A 6 7.35 -91.71 11.91
CA TYR A 6 6.32 -92.70 11.61
C TYR A 6 6.44 -93.10 10.14
N ASP A 7 6.48 -94.42 9.92
CA ASP A 7 6.69 -95.10 8.65
C ASP A 7 5.50 -95.00 7.69
N PHE A 8 5.85 -95.07 6.40
CA PHE A 8 4.99 -95.03 5.22
C PHE A 8 4.13 -96.29 5.02
N GLN A 9 2.88 -96.12 4.60
CA GLN A 9 2.23 -96.96 3.57
C GLN A 9 0.87 -96.36 3.19
N ASP A 10 0.78 -95.67 2.04
CA ASP A 10 -0.27 -95.95 1.06
C ASP A 10 -0.04 -95.19 -0.25
N SER A 11 -0.13 -95.95 -1.34
CA SER A 11 0.08 -95.53 -2.71
C SER A 11 -1.19 -94.90 -3.29
N SER A 12 -1.28 -93.57 -3.28
CA SER A 12 -2.08 -92.81 -4.25
C SER A 12 -1.64 -91.33 -4.26
N LEU A 13 -1.38 -90.80 -5.47
CA LEU A 13 -1.17 -89.38 -5.80
C LEU A 13 -0.44 -88.52 -4.74
N ALA A 14 0.89 -88.53 -4.77
CA ALA A 14 1.71 -87.58 -4.01
C ALA A 14 1.53 -86.15 -4.55
N ASN A 15 0.61 -85.38 -3.96
CA ASN A 15 0.62 -83.92 -4.05
C ASN A 15 1.74 -83.40 -3.14
N PHE A 16 2.73 -82.73 -3.72
CA PHE A 16 3.74 -82.00 -2.97
C PHE A 16 3.23 -80.58 -2.71
N ASP A 17 2.91 -80.26 -1.46
CA ASP A 17 2.64 -78.88 -1.03
C ASP A 17 3.95 -78.19 -0.64
N VAL A 18 4.41 -77.25 -1.47
CA VAL A 18 5.56 -76.39 -1.19
C VAL A 18 5.03 -75.00 -0.83
N ILE A 19 5.05 -74.65 0.47
CA ILE A 19 4.67 -73.33 0.96
C ILE A 19 5.90 -72.41 0.92
N MET A 20 5.96 -71.48 -0.02
CA MET A 20 6.97 -70.41 -0.06
C MET A 20 6.46 -69.14 0.63
N TRP A 21 7.16 -68.68 1.67
CA TRP A 21 6.96 -67.36 2.29
C TRP A 21 7.72 -66.29 1.50
N TYR A 22 7.06 -65.20 1.08
CA TYR A 22 7.71 -64.06 0.44
C TYR A 22 7.38 -62.74 1.15
N ASN A 23 8.42 -61.99 1.55
CA ASN A 23 8.30 -60.71 2.25
C ASN A 23 8.52 -59.55 1.26
N THR A 24 7.48 -58.83 0.88
CA THR A 24 7.52 -57.73 -0.10
C THR A 24 7.74 -56.37 0.57
N THR A 25 8.90 -56.17 1.20
CA THR A 25 9.33 -54.85 1.66
C THR A 25 10.67 -54.46 1.03
N LYS A 26 10.65 -54.01 -0.23
CA LYS A 26 11.69 -53.15 -0.83
C LYS A 26 11.17 -52.58 -2.17
N ARG A 27 10.93 -51.27 -2.22
CA ARG A 27 10.63 -50.52 -3.45
C ARG A 27 11.92 -50.34 -4.27
N PRO A 28 11.90 -50.40 -5.62
CA PRO A 28 13.00 -49.87 -6.43
C PRO A 28 12.81 -48.37 -6.69
N LEU A 29 13.93 -47.64 -6.71
CA LEU A 29 14.04 -46.24 -7.14
C LEU A 29 13.75 -46.09 -8.65
N PRO A 30 13.21 -44.94 -9.10
CA PRO A 30 13.09 -44.65 -10.53
C PRO A 30 14.42 -44.12 -11.06
N TRP A 31 14.77 -44.41 -12.32
CA TRP A 31 15.46 -43.58 -13.33
C TRP A 31 16.04 -44.52 -14.40
N ILE A 32 15.57 -44.38 -15.65
CA ILE A 32 16.32 -44.28 -16.91
C ILE A 32 15.34 -44.51 -18.06
N SER A 33 15.11 -43.44 -18.82
CA SER A 33 14.48 -43.38 -20.12
C SER A 33 15.44 -43.85 -21.21
N SER A 34 14.93 -44.63 -22.16
CA SER A 34 15.27 -44.70 -23.59
C SER A 34 16.65 -44.22 -24.09
N SER A 35 17.47 -45.14 -24.60
CA SER A 35 18.35 -44.89 -25.76
C SER A 35 18.84 -46.20 -26.40
N LEU A 36 18.82 -46.22 -27.73
CA LEU A 36 19.16 -47.30 -28.66
C LEU A 36 20.68 -47.58 -28.79
N ILE A 37 20.97 -48.86 -29.10
CA ILE A 37 22.00 -49.42 -30.01
C ILE A 37 23.41 -49.83 -29.47
N ASP A 38 23.68 -51.11 -29.74
CA ASP A 38 24.90 -51.87 -30.06
C ASP A 38 26.16 -51.85 -29.17
N LEU A 39 26.56 -53.02 -28.67
CA LEU A 39 27.57 -53.87 -29.32
C LEU A 39 27.71 -55.21 -28.58
N GLY A 40 27.88 -56.27 -29.37
CA GLY A 40 27.82 -57.65 -28.90
C GLY A 40 29.00 -58.12 -28.05
N SER A 41 28.73 -59.14 -27.24
CA SER A 41 29.56 -60.33 -27.07
C SER A 41 28.97 -61.26 -25.99
N LEU A 42 28.68 -62.51 -26.39
CA LEU A 42 28.39 -63.73 -25.59
C LEU A 42 27.04 -63.88 -24.84
N PRO A 43 26.57 -65.12 -24.55
CA PRO A 43 26.43 -66.28 -25.46
C PRO A 43 25.04 -66.97 -25.35
N SER A 44 24.59 -67.54 -26.48
CA SER A 44 23.62 -68.65 -26.74
C SER A 44 22.35 -68.93 -25.90
N ALA A 45 22.15 -68.43 -24.69
CA ALA A 45 20.94 -68.70 -23.89
C ALA A 45 19.80 -67.68 -24.13
N MET A 46 20.14 -66.43 -24.48
CA MET A 46 19.17 -65.35 -24.70
C MET A 46 18.48 -65.41 -26.08
N ASN A 47 19.10 -66.07 -27.06
CA ASN A 47 18.53 -66.26 -28.39
C ASN A 47 17.40 -67.30 -28.43
N MET A 48 17.32 -68.19 -27.44
CA MET A 48 16.25 -69.19 -27.31
C MET A 48 15.01 -68.59 -26.64
N ILE A 49 15.21 -67.71 -25.66
CA ILE A 49 14.13 -67.02 -24.93
C ILE A 49 13.49 -65.93 -25.81
N CYS A 50 14.27 -65.19 -26.60
CA CYS A 50 13.73 -64.20 -27.52
C CYS A 50 12.97 -64.83 -28.71
N ARG A 51 13.35 -66.04 -29.17
CA ARG A 51 12.57 -66.76 -30.21
C ARG A 51 11.25 -67.31 -29.67
N ALA A 52 11.23 -67.84 -28.44
CA ALA A 52 9.99 -68.31 -27.80
C ALA A 52 9.00 -67.17 -27.49
N LEU A 53 9.50 -65.97 -27.14
CA LEU A 53 8.66 -64.79 -26.91
C LEU A 53 8.14 -64.16 -28.22
N ILE A 54 8.87 -64.27 -29.34
CA ILE A 54 8.43 -63.77 -30.65
C ILE A 54 7.41 -64.72 -31.29
N ASP A 55 7.48 -66.04 -31.07
CA ASP A 55 6.50 -67.02 -31.58
C ASP A 55 5.16 -66.99 -30.81
N VAL A 56 5.15 -66.58 -29.53
CA VAL A 56 3.90 -66.42 -28.74
C VAL A 56 3.21 -65.09 -29.05
N LEU A 57 3.95 -64.05 -29.44
CA LEU A 57 3.40 -62.72 -29.77
C LEU A 57 2.98 -62.56 -31.24
N THR A 58 3.37 -63.47 -32.15
CA THR A 58 3.03 -63.40 -33.59
C THR A 58 1.71 -64.07 -33.99
N VAL A 59 0.94 -64.62 -33.05
CA VAL A 59 -0.40 -65.19 -33.36
C VAL A 59 -1.55 -64.21 -33.09
N SER A 60 -1.29 -63.05 -32.47
CA SER A 60 -2.36 -62.07 -32.15
C SER A 60 -2.42 -60.86 -33.09
N SER A 61 -2.10 -61.02 -34.38
CA SER A 61 -2.40 -60.00 -35.40
C SER A 61 -2.69 -60.58 -36.78
N SER A 62 -3.76 -61.38 -36.90
CA SER A 62 -4.46 -61.53 -38.18
C SER A 62 -5.92 -61.97 -37.97
N ASN A 63 -6.81 -61.03 -38.25
CA ASN A 63 -8.14 -61.21 -38.84
C ASN A 63 -9.15 -62.19 -38.21
N PHE A 64 -10.13 -61.57 -37.54
CA PHE A 64 -11.56 -61.60 -37.89
C PHE A 64 -12.33 -62.93 -37.96
N GLU A 65 -13.42 -62.90 -37.18
CA GLU A 65 -14.73 -63.50 -37.41
C GLU A 65 -14.99 -64.99 -37.17
N SER A 66 -16.12 -65.19 -36.47
CA SER A 66 -16.99 -66.38 -36.36
C SER A 66 -16.67 -67.46 -35.30
N GLY A 67 -17.51 -67.47 -34.26
CA GLY A 67 -18.08 -68.69 -33.67
C GLY A 67 -17.31 -69.42 -32.55
N GLY A 68 -17.93 -69.50 -31.36
CA GLY A 68 -17.76 -70.63 -30.43
C GLY A 68 -17.33 -70.29 -28.99
N LEU A 69 -18.28 -70.38 -28.03
CA LEU A 69 -18.01 -70.79 -26.63
C LEU A 69 -17.56 -72.27 -26.65
N VAL A 70 -16.68 -72.83 -25.78
CA VAL A 70 -16.70 -73.03 -24.31
C VAL A 70 -15.27 -73.49 -23.82
N PRO A 71 -14.97 -73.83 -22.53
CA PRO A 71 -14.18 -73.03 -21.57
C PRO A 71 -12.85 -73.68 -21.09
N TYR A 72 -11.95 -72.90 -20.45
CA TYR A 72 -11.05 -73.44 -19.42
C TYR A 72 -11.65 -73.14 -18.04
N MET A 73 -12.12 -74.19 -17.37
CA MET A 73 -12.81 -74.14 -16.08
C MET A 73 -11.78 -74.16 -14.94
N VAL A 74 -11.57 -73.03 -14.26
CA VAL A 74 -10.89 -73.00 -12.96
C VAL A 74 -11.96 -73.19 -11.88
N SER A 75 -11.93 -74.35 -11.22
CA SER A 75 -12.85 -74.68 -10.13
C SER A 75 -12.46 -73.91 -8.87
N VAL A 76 -13.24 -72.90 -8.49
CA VAL A 76 -13.13 -72.18 -7.22
C VAL A 76 -14.20 -72.73 -6.28
N LYS A 77 -13.77 -73.50 -5.27
CA LYS A 77 -14.64 -74.10 -4.26
C LYS A 77 -14.72 -73.15 -3.05
N GLU A 78 -15.95 -72.76 -2.71
CA GLU A 78 -16.41 -71.93 -1.56
C GLU A 78 -16.94 -70.52 -1.89
N ARG A 79 -18.14 -70.49 -2.49
CA ARG A 79 -19.07 -69.35 -2.42
C ARG A 79 -19.98 -69.53 -1.21
N ARG A 80 -19.69 -68.88 -0.07
CA ARG A 80 -20.66 -68.53 0.98
C ARG A 80 -19.97 -67.67 2.05
N MET A 81 -19.81 -66.37 1.79
CA MET A 81 -19.73 -65.32 2.83
C MET A 81 -19.60 -63.88 2.29
N TRP A 82 -19.45 -63.67 0.98
CA TRP A 82 -19.18 -62.35 0.40
C TRP A 82 -20.41 -61.66 -0.25
N ALA A 83 -21.61 -61.80 0.33
CA ALA A 83 -22.83 -61.23 -0.24
C ALA A 83 -23.52 -60.15 0.64
N ALA A 84 -22.85 -59.62 1.66
CA ALA A 84 -23.39 -58.50 2.44
C ALA A 84 -22.37 -57.37 2.53
N HIS A 85 -22.76 -56.21 2.01
CA HIS A 85 -22.08 -54.91 2.08
C HIS A 85 -20.86 -54.67 1.19
N VAL A 86 -21.09 -54.34 -0.10
CA VAL A 86 -20.42 -53.20 -0.76
C VAL A 86 -21.36 -52.62 -1.82
N VAL A 87 -21.98 -51.48 -1.54
CA VAL A 87 -22.44 -50.51 -2.54
C VAL A 87 -21.44 -49.37 -2.45
N GLY A 88 -20.67 -49.14 -3.51
CA GLY A 88 -19.70 -48.04 -3.58
C GLY A 88 -18.63 -48.31 -4.64
N GLU A 89 -18.70 -47.56 -5.73
CA GLU A 89 -17.75 -47.56 -6.85
C GLU A 89 -16.31 -47.30 -6.37
N GLY A 90 -15.43 -48.28 -6.58
CA GLY A 90 -14.00 -48.17 -6.34
C GLY A 90 -13.25 -49.09 -7.29
N ARG A 91 -12.53 -48.49 -8.25
CA ARG A 91 -11.75 -49.16 -9.29
C ARG A 91 -10.59 -49.93 -8.64
N MET A 92 -10.55 -51.25 -8.79
CA MET A 92 -9.55 -52.12 -8.16
C MET A 92 -8.21 -52.06 -8.91
N GLU A 93 -7.17 -51.48 -8.30
CA GLU A 93 -5.76 -51.54 -8.75
C GLU A 93 -5.10 -52.93 -8.54
N GLY A 94 -5.87 -53.97 -8.20
CA GLY A 94 -5.35 -55.31 -7.89
C GLY A 94 -5.23 -56.29 -9.08
N GLU A 95 -5.79 -55.97 -10.25
CA GLU A 95 -5.91 -56.94 -11.36
C GLU A 95 -4.54 -57.34 -11.95
N GLY A 96 -3.57 -56.42 -12.01
CA GLY A 96 -2.25 -56.70 -12.56
C GLY A 96 -1.39 -57.64 -11.71
N HIS A 97 -1.53 -57.57 -10.38
CA HIS A 97 -0.78 -58.42 -9.44
C HIS A 97 -1.28 -59.86 -9.45
N PHE A 98 -2.60 -60.04 -9.58
CA PHE A 98 -3.20 -61.37 -9.70
C PHE A 98 -2.77 -62.07 -10.99
N ILE A 99 -2.77 -61.36 -12.13
CA ILE A 99 -2.34 -61.90 -13.42
C ILE A 99 -0.86 -62.32 -13.40
N TRP A 100 0.02 -61.51 -12.79
CA TRP A 100 1.44 -61.84 -12.67
C TRP A 100 1.72 -63.06 -11.76
N MET A 101 0.97 -63.21 -10.67
CA MET A 101 1.09 -64.38 -9.78
C MET A 101 0.58 -65.66 -10.44
N VAL A 102 -0.56 -65.59 -11.15
CA VAL A 102 -1.09 -66.72 -11.91
C VAL A 102 -0.14 -67.12 -13.03
N MET A 103 0.45 -66.16 -13.76
CA MET A 103 1.47 -66.45 -14.78
C MET A 103 2.71 -67.13 -14.17
N ARG A 104 3.21 -66.65 -13.02
CA ARG A 104 4.38 -67.27 -12.36
C ARG A 104 4.09 -68.68 -11.87
N ALA A 105 2.90 -68.94 -11.31
CA ALA A 105 2.50 -70.28 -10.89
C ALA A 105 2.37 -71.24 -12.08
N ALA A 106 1.83 -70.76 -13.20
CA ALA A 106 1.73 -71.53 -14.45
C ALA A 106 3.11 -71.88 -15.03
N VAL A 107 4.05 -70.92 -15.03
CA VAL A 107 5.44 -71.14 -15.48
C VAL A 107 6.16 -72.14 -14.57
N TRP A 108 5.94 -72.07 -13.26
CA TRP A 108 6.53 -73.02 -12.32
C TRP A 108 5.98 -74.44 -12.47
N ASN A 109 4.66 -74.59 -12.67
CA ASN A 109 4.06 -75.90 -12.97
C ASN A 109 4.63 -76.49 -14.27
N ALA A 110 4.75 -75.70 -15.34
CA ALA A 110 5.32 -76.14 -16.61
C ALA A 110 6.81 -76.54 -16.48
N PHE A 111 7.58 -75.81 -15.68
CA PHE A 111 8.99 -76.12 -15.41
C PHE A 111 9.14 -77.43 -14.61
N LEU A 112 8.27 -77.66 -13.62
CA LEU A 112 8.28 -78.89 -12.83
C LEU A 112 7.83 -80.12 -13.64
N GLU A 113 6.81 -79.97 -14.50
CA GLU A 113 6.41 -81.04 -15.43
C GLU A 113 7.53 -81.42 -16.40
N TYR A 114 8.30 -80.44 -16.88
CA TYR A 114 9.46 -80.66 -17.75
C TYR A 114 10.59 -81.43 -17.05
N LEU A 115 10.87 -81.11 -15.78
CA LEU A 115 11.93 -81.75 -14.99
C LEU A 115 11.57 -83.15 -14.50
N LEU A 116 10.31 -83.38 -14.11
CA LEU A 116 9.85 -84.64 -13.49
C LEU A 116 9.21 -85.63 -14.47
N ARG A 117 8.96 -85.22 -15.74
CA ARG A 117 8.31 -86.02 -16.81
C ARG A 117 7.02 -86.74 -16.37
N ARG A 118 6.28 -86.14 -15.45
CA ARG A 118 4.95 -86.56 -14.98
C ARG A 118 4.06 -85.32 -14.84
N PRO A 119 2.73 -85.44 -15.05
CA PRO A 119 1.84 -84.30 -14.84
C PRO A 119 1.77 -83.96 -13.36
N VAL A 120 2.17 -82.75 -12.98
CA VAL A 120 2.15 -82.25 -11.61
C VAL A 120 1.28 -80.99 -11.60
N ARG A 121 0.19 -81.03 -10.82
CA ARG A 121 -0.68 -79.87 -10.61
C ARG A 121 -0.43 -79.31 -9.21
N MET A 122 0.29 -78.19 -9.08
CA MET A 122 0.22 -77.42 -7.84
C MET A 122 -1.15 -76.72 -7.77
N THR A 123 -1.89 -77.05 -6.71
CA THR A 123 -3.12 -76.38 -6.32
C THR A 123 -2.78 -75.13 -5.51
N LEU A 124 -3.19 -73.95 -6.01
CA LEU A 124 -3.11 -72.71 -5.25
C LEU A 124 -4.20 -72.71 -4.18
N GLU A 125 -3.89 -73.20 -2.99
CA GLU A 125 -4.76 -73.00 -1.82
C GLU A 125 -4.58 -71.58 -1.30
N PHE A 126 -5.62 -70.77 -1.49
CA PHE A 126 -5.70 -69.43 -0.94
C PHE A 126 -6.04 -69.52 0.55
N THR A 127 -5.03 -69.69 1.40
CA THR A 127 -5.17 -69.28 2.81
C THR A 127 -5.08 -67.76 2.80
N GLY A 128 -6.23 -67.10 2.59
CA GLY A 128 -6.34 -65.67 2.83
C GLY A 128 -5.83 -65.42 4.22
N GLU A 129 -4.74 -64.65 4.36
CA GLU A 129 -4.33 -64.15 5.66
C GLU A 129 -5.59 -63.62 6.34
N MET A 130 -5.90 -64.17 7.51
CA MET A 130 -6.93 -63.64 8.40
C MET A 130 -6.68 -62.13 8.44
N PRO A 131 -7.64 -61.25 8.05
CA PRO A 131 -7.36 -59.84 8.01
C PRO A 131 -6.91 -59.46 9.41
N SER A 132 -5.62 -59.12 9.56
CA SER A 132 -5.15 -58.51 10.80
C SER A 132 -6.15 -57.41 11.13
N PRO A 133 -6.65 -57.36 12.38
CA PRO A 133 -7.84 -56.58 12.73
C PRO A 133 -7.69 -55.24 12.07
N GLN A 134 -8.61 -54.91 11.15
CA GLN A 134 -8.56 -53.70 10.35
C GLN A 134 -8.17 -52.57 11.30
N THR A 135 -6.91 -52.11 11.24
CA THR A 135 -6.65 -50.73 11.55
C THR A 135 -7.61 -50.02 10.61
N LEU A 136 -8.61 -49.36 11.19
CA LEU A 136 -9.47 -48.43 10.49
C LEU A 136 -8.53 -47.39 9.88
N VAL A 137 -7.92 -47.73 8.75
CA VAL A 137 -7.42 -46.78 7.78
C VAL A 137 -8.69 -46.19 7.22
N ARG A 138 -9.29 -45.29 8.02
CA ARG A 138 -10.04 -44.15 7.51
C ARG A 138 -9.17 -43.66 6.36
N GLY A 139 -9.71 -43.76 5.14
CA GLY A 139 -8.95 -43.74 3.89
C GLY A 139 -7.83 -42.70 3.94
N SER A 140 -6.67 -43.01 3.35
CA SER A 140 -5.57 -42.06 3.28
C SER A 140 -6.11 -40.69 2.89
N ASP A 141 -6.20 -39.78 3.87
CA ASP A 141 -6.69 -38.42 3.63
C ASP A 141 -5.64 -37.76 2.74
N ASP A 142 -5.74 -37.89 1.42
CA ASP A 142 -4.91 -37.12 0.50
C ASP A 142 -5.15 -35.61 0.71
N ALA A 143 -6.31 -35.24 1.29
CA ALA A 143 -6.60 -33.93 1.86
C ALA A 143 -5.61 -33.49 2.96
N SER A 144 -5.09 -34.42 3.77
CA SER A 144 -4.12 -34.12 4.83
C SER A 144 -2.73 -33.78 4.27
N LYS A 145 -2.33 -34.40 3.14
CA LYS A 145 -1.09 -34.06 2.40
C LYS A 145 -1.21 -32.69 1.73
N LEU A 146 -2.40 -32.34 1.24
CA LEU A 146 -2.69 -31.03 0.68
C LEU A 146 -2.56 -29.91 1.73
N GLY A 147 -2.93 -30.17 2.98
CA GLY A 147 -2.90 -29.17 4.06
C GLY A 147 -1.52 -28.55 4.31
N ALA A 148 -0.45 -29.36 4.35
CA ALA A 148 0.91 -28.87 4.57
C ALA A 148 1.43 -27.97 3.43
N LEU A 149 0.89 -28.13 2.21
CA LEU A 149 1.27 -27.36 1.04
C LEU A 149 0.36 -26.13 0.85
N CYS A 150 -0.95 -26.26 1.07
CA CYS A 150 -1.93 -25.22 0.76
C CYS A 150 -2.21 -24.28 1.93
N PHE A 151 -2.19 -24.74 3.18
CA PHE A 151 -2.48 -23.87 4.34
C PHE A 151 -1.50 -22.70 4.53
N PRO A 152 -0.18 -22.87 4.32
CA PRO A 152 0.74 -21.73 4.39
C PRO A 152 0.36 -20.60 3.42
N LEU A 153 -0.06 -20.96 2.20
CA LEU A 153 -0.45 -19.98 1.17
C LEU A 153 -1.72 -19.22 1.59
N VAL A 154 -2.72 -19.92 2.13
CA VAL A 154 -3.98 -19.34 2.62
C VAL A 154 -3.71 -18.34 3.74
N LEU A 155 -2.86 -18.71 4.70
CA LEU A 155 -2.55 -17.88 5.87
C LEU A 155 -1.68 -16.66 5.52
N LEU A 156 -0.70 -16.83 4.62
CA LEU A 156 0.16 -15.73 4.16
C LEU A 156 -0.57 -14.72 3.27
N GLN A 157 -1.71 -15.08 2.67
CA GLN A 157 -2.49 -14.18 1.81
C GLN A 157 -3.04 -12.95 2.54
N LEU A 158 -3.10 -12.96 3.87
CA LEU A 158 -3.46 -11.79 4.68
C LEU A 158 -2.38 -10.69 4.61
N PHE A 159 -1.12 -11.05 4.38
CA PHE A 159 0.01 -10.11 4.40
C PHE A 159 -0.09 -9.01 3.33
N PRO A 160 -0.29 -9.33 2.03
CA PRO A 160 -0.41 -8.31 1.00
C PRO A 160 -1.62 -7.39 1.23
N VAL A 161 -2.71 -7.90 1.81
CA VAL A 161 -3.92 -7.10 2.11
C VAL A 161 -3.61 -6.03 3.16
N ILE A 162 -2.99 -6.41 4.28
CA ILE A 162 -2.60 -5.48 5.35
C ILE A 162 -1.61 -4.44 4.80
N LEU A 163 -0.57 -4.90 4.11
CA LEU A 163 0.48 -4.03 3.58
C LEU A 163 -0.07 -3.03 2.55
N THR A 164 -0.97 -3.47 1.66
CA THR A 164 -1.61 -2.62 0.65
C THR A 164 -2.49 -1.54 1.31
N SER A 165 -3.23 -1.89 2.36
CA SER A 165 -4.07 -0.93 3.09
C SER A 165 -3.25 0.15 3.80
N LEU A 166 -2.16 -0.24 4.47
CA LEU A 166 -1.26 0.71 5.14
C LEU A 166 -0.60 1.67 4.14
N VAL A 167 -0.12 1.15 3.02
CA VAL A 167 0.50 1.97 1.97
C VAL A 167 -0.54 2.82 1.24
N TYR A 168 -1.79 2.38 1.13
CA TYR A 168 -2.87 3.20 0.57
C TYR A 168 -3.12 4.46 1.39
N GLU A 169 -3.23 4.34 2.72
CA GLU A 169 -3.39 5.51 3.60
C GLU A 169 -2.19 6.46 3.51
N LYS A 170 -0.98 5.91 3.43
CA LYS A 170 0.25 6.69 3.26
C LYS A 170 0.30 7.40 1.91
N GLN A 171 0.00 6.71 0.81
CA GLN A 171 0.01 7.27 -0.55
C GLN A 171 -1.00 8.41 -0.69
N GLN A 172 -2.21 8.22 -0.15
CA GLN A 172 -3.25 9.25 -0.13
C GLN A 172 -3.01 10.33 0.94
N LYS A 173 -1.90 10.28 1.69
CA LYS A 173 -1.56 11.25 2.76
C LYS A 173 -2.65 11.40 3.83
N LEU A 174 -3.52 10.40 4.00
CA LEU A 174 -4.63 10.44 4.96
C LEU A 174 -4.12 10.47 6.39
N THR A 175 -3.03 9.76 6.69
CA THR A 175 -2.37 9.77 8.01
C THR A 175 -1.93 11.18 8.41
N ILE A 176 -1.42 11.95 7.45
CA ILE A 176 -0.98 13.32 7.66
C ILE A 176 -2.20 14.22 7.94
N MET A 177 -3.28 14.05 7.19
CA MET A 177 -4.53 14.78 7.39
C MET A 177 -5.12 14.52 8.79
N MET A 178 -5.17 13.25 9.21
CA MET A 178 -5.63 12.87 10.55
C MET A 178 -4.77 13.50 11.65
N LYS A 179 -3.44 13.54 11.45
CA LYS A 179 -2.51 14.18 12.37
C LYS A 179 -2.76 15.69 12.50
N MET A 180 -3.01 16.38 11.39
CA MET A 180 -3.36 17.80 11.41
C MET A 180 -4.65 18.10 12.16
N HIS A 181 -5.59 17.15 12.18
CA HIS A 181 -6.86 17.28 12.88
C HIS A 181 -6.78 16.86 14.36
N GLY A 182 -5.57 16.55 14.88
CA GLY A 182 -5.32 16.29 16.29
C GLY A 182 -5.10 14.82 16.64
N LEU A 183 -5.07 13.90 15.66
CA LEU A 183 -4.76 12.50 15.94
C LEU A 183 -3.28 12.33 16.28
N GLY A 184 -2.98 11.88 17.49
CA GLY A 184 -1.62 11.53 17.89
C GLY A 184 -1.10 10.30 17.14
N ASP A 185 0.23 10.21 16.98
CA ASP A 185 0.86 9.05 16.32
C ASP A 185 0.58 7.73 17.06
N ALA A 186 0.59 7.73 18.40
CA ALA A 186 0.37 6.51 19.18
C ALA A 186 -1.08 5.94 19.09
N PRO A 187 -2.14 6.75 19.26
CA PRO A 187 -3.51 6.28 19.03
C PRO A 187 -3.73 5.69 17.64
N TYR A 188 -3.20 6.31 16.59
CA TYR A 188 -3.28 5.78 15.22
C TYR A 188 -2.70 4.36 15.15
N TRP A 189 -1.47 4.17 15.64
CA TRP A 189 -0.81 2.86 15.62
C TRP A 189 -1.59 1.80 16.39
N VAL A 190 -2.07 2.12 17.59
CA VAL A 190 -2.82 1.17 18.43
C VAL A 190 -4.14 0.79 17.76
N ILE A 191 -4.87 1.76 17.21
CA ILE A 191 -6.15 1.51 16.54
C ILE A 191 -5.94 0.68 15.27
N SER A 192 -4.97 1.05 14.42
CA SER A 192 -4.68 0.30 13.20
C SER A 192 -4.20 -1.12 13.50
N TYR A 193 -3.33 -1.29 14.50
CA TYR A 193 -2.87 -2.61 14.93
C TYR A 193 -4.03 -3.48 15.45
N LEU A 194 -4.88 -2.91 16.31
CA LEU A 194 -6.05 -3.61 16.88
C LEU A 194 -7.07 -3.96 15.79
N TYR A 195 -7.32 -3.06 14.84
CA TYR A 195 -8.21 -3.29 13.71
C TYR A 195 -7.76 -4.48 12.87
N PHE A 196 -6.48 -4.52 12.47
CA PHE A 196 -5.94 -5.66 11.73
C PHE A 196 -5.91 -6.93 12.57
N LEU A 197 -5.62 -6.84 13.87
CA LEU A 197 -5.66 -7.98 14.77
C LEU A 197 -7.06 -8.61 14.86
N ILE A 198 -8.12 -7.79 14.96
CA ILE A 198 -9.51 -8.27 14.99
C ILE A 198 -9.88 -8.96 13.67
N ILE A 199 -9.61 -8.33 12.53
CA ILE A 199 -9.91 -8.91 11.21
C ILE A 199 -9.17 -10.22 11.00
N CYS A 200 -7.87 -10.25 11.32
CA CYS A 200 -7.06 -11.46 11.18
C CYS A 200 -7.52 -12.56 12.14
N SER A 201 -7.91 -12.21 13.37
CA SER A 201 -8.42 -13.18 14.35
C SER A 201 -9.75 -13.79 13.89
N LEU A 202 -10.65 -13.00 13.34
CA LEU A 202 -11.90 -13.49 12.73
C LEU A 202 -11.62 -14.42 11.55
N TYR A 203 -10.67 -14.06 10.68
CA TYR A 203 -10.26 -14.90 9.57
C TYR A 203 -9.72 -16.26 10.03
N ILE A 204 -8.82 -16.28 11.01
CA ILE A 204 -8.28 -17.53 11.57
C ILE A 204 -9.36 -18.35 12.27
N LEU A 205 -10.28 -17.70 13.00
CA LEU A 205 -11.39 -18.39 13.63
C LEU A 205 -12.26 -19.11 12.59
N CYS A 206 -12.59 -18.44 11.49
CA CYS A 206 -13.32 -19.05 10.37
C CYS A 206 -12.52 -20.19 9.72
N PHE A 207 -11.21 -20.02 9.55
CA PHE A 207 -10.32 -21.04 8.99
C PHE A 207 -10.26 -22.31 9.87
N VAL A 208 -10.09 -22.15 11.18
CA VAL A 208 -10.07 -23.27 12.14
C VAL A 208 -11.44 -23.92 12.25
N ALA A 209 -12.53 -23.14 12.30
CA ALA A 209 -13.90 -23.68 12.35
C ALA A 209 -14.23 -24.50 11.10
N PHE A 210 -13.86 -24.01 9.92
CA PHE A 210 -14.00 -24.77 8.67
C PHE A 210 -13.21 -26.07 8.71
N GLY A 211 -11.95 -26.02 9.19
CA GLY A 211 -11.11 -27.21 9.32
C GLY A 211 -11.68 -28.27 10.27
N LEU A 212 -12.30 -27.85 11.38
CA LEU A 212 -12.98 -28.74 12.32
C LEU A 212 -14.28 -29.33 11.75
N LEU A 213 -15.09 -28.51 11.06
CA LEU A 213 -16.34 -28.96 10.42
C LEU A 213 -16.09 -29.93 9.27
N ALA A 214 -15.02 -29.70 8.50
CA ALA A 214 -14.59 -30.61 7.44
C ALA A 214 -13.99 -31.93 7.97
N GLY A 215 -13.82 -32.06 9.30
CA GLY A 215 -13.29 -33.28 9.92
C GLY A 215 -11.82 -33.55 9.60
N LEU A 216 -11.05 -32.52 9.22
CA LEU A 216 -9.66 -32.70 8.83
C LEU A 216 -8.82 -33.18 10.02
N THR A 217 -8.06 -34.26 9.80
CA THR A 217 -7.18 -34.88 10.81
C THR A 217 -6.18 -33.89 11.42
N PHE A 218 -5.71 -32.91 10.63
CA PHE A 218 -4.86 -31.82 11.08
C PHE A 218 -5.45 -31.01 12.25
N PHE A 219 -6.75 -30.71 12.22
CA PHE A 219 -7.42 -29.88 13.24
C PHE A 219 -8.02 -30.69 14.38
N THR A 220 -8.41 -31.95 14.11
CA THR A 220 -9.11 -32.80 15.08
C THR A 220 -8.18 -33.57 16.01
N LEU A 221 -7.02 -34.04 15.51
CA LEU A 221 -6.08 -34.85 16.30
C LEU A 221 -5.13 -34.01 17.15
N ASN A 222 -4.80 -32.80 16.69
CA ASN A 222 -3.91 -31.88 17.39
C ASN A 222 -4.67 -31.07 18.45
N SER A 223 -3.98 -30.66 19.52
CA SER A 223 -4.62 -29.84 20.54
C SER A 223 -4.94 -28.42 20.04
N VAL A 224 -6.23 -28.05 20.11
CA VAL A 224 -6.74 -26.74 19.69
C VAL A 224 -6.02 -25.59 20.40
N SER A 225 -5.66 -25.75 21.68
CA SER A 225 -4.97 -24.71 22.44
C SER A 225 -3.59 -24.35 21.86
N ILE A 226 -2.81 -25.33 21.38
CA ILE A 226 -1.50 -25.04 20.77
C ILE A 226 -1.69 -24.39 19.41
N GLN A 227 -2.67 -24.83 18.63
CA GLN A 227 -3.01 -24.21 17.36
C GLN A 227 -3.41 -22.74 17.52
N LEU A 228 -4.23 -22.43 18.53
CA LEU A 228 -4.62 -21.05 18.83
C LEU A 228 -3.41 -20.17 19.20
N VAL A 229 -2.49 -20.67 20.04
CA VAL A 229 -1.27 -19.91 20.40
C VAL A 229 -0.36 -19.73 19.19
N PHE A 230 -0.19 -20.77 18.37
CA PHE A 230 0.59 -20.71 17.15
C PHE A 230 0.05 -19.67 16.17
N TYR A 231 -1.25 -19.73 15.86
CA TYR A 231 -1.87 -18.75 14.96
C TYR A 231 -1.85 -17.35 15.55
N PHE A 232 -2.09 -17.19 16.85
CA PHE A 232 -1.99 -15.88 17.51
C PHE A 232 -0.60 -15.25 17.33
N LEU A 233 0.48 -16.00 17.58
CA LEU A 233 1.84 -15.51 17.36
C LEU A 233 2.09 -15.20 15.88
N HIS A 234 1.60 -16.05 14.96
CA HIS A 234 1.72 -15.82 13.53
C HIS A 234 1.04 -14.52 13.09
N LEU A 235 -0.19 -14.26 13.56
CA LEU A 235 -0.93 -13.06 13.20
C LEU A 235 -0.21 -11.78 13.67
N ASN A 236 0.27 -11.78 14.91
CA ASN A 236 1.00 -10.63 15.46
C ASN A 236 2.31 -10.37 14.71
N LEU A 237 3.02 -11.44 14.32
CA LEU A 237 4.20 -11.37 13.49
C LEU A 237 3.88 -10.82 12.09
N LEU A 238 2.81 -11.29 11.46
CA LEU A 238 2.34 -10.83 10.16
C LEU A 238 2.05 -9.33 10.14
N ILE A 239 1.31 -8.85 11.15
CA ILE A 239 0.96 -7.44 11.29
C ILE A 239 2.24 -6.61 11.52
N SER A 240 3.11 -7.03 12.45
CA SER A 240 4.36 -6.30 12.74
C SER A 240 5.31 -6.21 11.53
N SER A 241 5.41 -7.29 10.73
CA SER A 241 6.20 -7.29 9.49
C SER A 241 5.61 -6.37 8.42
N ALA A 242 4.28 -6.27 8.32
CA ALA A 242 3.62 -5.35 7.40
C ALA A 242 3.90 -3.88 7.76
N PHE A 243 3.80 -3.53 9.05
CA PHE A 243 4.15 -2.19 9.54
C PHE A 243 5.63 -1.83 9.33
N LEU A 244 6.53 -2.82 9.38
CA LEU A 244 7.94 -2.61 9.06
C LEU A 244 8.15 -2.34 7.56
N LEU A 245 7.52 -3.14 6.70
CA LEU A 245 7.71 -3.07 5.24
C LEU A 245 6.99 -1.89 4.59
N GLU A 246 5.89 -1.39 5.16
CA GLU A 246 5.18 -0.18 4.69
C GLU A 246 6.14 1.01 4.45
N LYS A 247 7.16 1.16 5.29
CA LYS A 247 8.11 2.29 5.20
C LYS A 247 8.94 2.28 3.93
N LEU A 248 9.16 1.12 3.31
CA LEU A 248 10.00 0.97 2.11
C LEU A 248 9.29 1.37 0.82
N PHE A 249 7.98 1.56 0.86
CA PHE A 249 7.19 1.77 -0.34
C PHE A 249 6.27 2.99 -0.24
N ASP A 250 6.12 3.70 -1.35
CA ASP A 250 5.23 4.87 -1.46
C ASP A 250 4.05 4.62 -2.42
N ASN A 251 4.13 3.57 -3.25
CA ASN A 251 3.15 3.27 -4.30
C ASN A 251 2.39 1.96 -4.01
N VAL A 252 1.06 2.04 -3.95
CA VAL A 252 0.14 0.92 -3.71
C VAL A 252 0.28 -0.17 -4.78
N LYS A 253 0.38 0.20 -6.06
CA LYS A 253 0.47 -0.77 -7.17
C LYS A 253 1.72 -1.64 -7.07
N THR A 254 2.86 -1.03 -6.78
CA THR A 254 4.14 -1.73 -6.60
C THR A 254 4.08 -2.66 -5.40
N VAL A 255 3.51 -2.18 -4.30
CA VAL A 255 3.38 -2.94 -3.05
C VAL A 255 2.50 -4.15 -3.19
N SER A 256 1.38 -4.03 -3.90
CA SER A 256 0.49 -5.17 -4.12
C SER A 256 1.23 -6.29 -4.86
N VAL A 257 1.93 -5.96 -5.95
CA VAL A 257 2.72 -6.92 -6.74
C VAL A 257 3.84 -7.53 -5.90
N VAL A 258 4.63 -6.70 -5.21
CA VAL A 258 5.74 -7.16 -4.36
C VAL A 258 5.23 -8.01 -3.20
N GLY A 259 4.10 -7.64 -2.58
CA GLY A 259 3.46 -8.41 -1.52
C GLY A 259 3.10 -9.83 -1.98
N PHE A 260 2.46 -9.96 -3.14
CA PHE A 260 2.15 -11.29 -3.70
C PHE A 260 3.41 -12.07 -4.11
N ILE A 261 4.42 -11.42 -4.68
CA ILE A 261 5.70 -12.06 -5.00
C ILE A 261 6.39 -12.54 -3.72
N LEU A 262 6.37 -11.77 -2.63
CA LEU A 262 6.90 -12.17 -1.34
C LEU A 262 6.15 -13.39 -0.82
N VAL A 263 4.82 -13.41 -0.85
CA VAL A 263 4.03 -14.57 -0.41
C VAL A 263 4.34 -15.82 -1.24
N LEU A 264 4.28 -15.72 -2.57
CA LEU A 264 4.54 -16.86 -3.48
C LEU A 264 5.99 -17.32 -3.40
N GLY A 265 6.94 -16.39 -3.38
CA GLY A 265 8.36 -16.67 -3.26
C GLY A 265 8.68 -17.35 -1.94
N SER A 266 8.11 -16.88 -0.83
CA SER A 266 8.25 -17.50 0.48
C SER A 266 7.69 -18.91 0.50
N TRP A 267 6.52 -19.12 -0.11
CA TRP A 267 5.89 -20.43 -0.20
C TRP A 267 6.72 -21.41 -1.03
N ILE A 268 7.14 -21.03 -2.25
CA ILE A 268 7.98 -21.87 -3.12
C ILE A 268 9.31 -22.19 -2.43
N PHE A 269 9.94 -21.17 -1.84
CA PHE A 269 11.20 -21.32 -1.12
C PHE A 269 11.06 -22.26 0.08
N SER A 270 9.96 -22.14 0.84
CA SER A 270 9.65 -23.04 1.97
C SER A 270 9.48 -24.48 1.51
N VAL A 271 8.64 -24.73 0.50
CA VAL A 271 8.36 -26.08 0.01
C VAL A 271 9.62 -26.73 -0.57
N ALA A 272 10.41 -25.98 -1.36
CA ALA A 272 11.61 -26.50 -2.02
C ALA A 272 12.76 -26.79 -1.03
N LEU A 273 12.92 -25.95 0.00
CA LEU A 273 13.99 -26.13 0.99
C LEU A 273 13.65 -27.16 2.06
N PHE A 274 12.46 -27.09 2.67
CA PHE A 274 12.16 -27.94 3.83
C PHE A 274 12.00 -29.41 3.46
N THR A 275 11.48 -29.73 2.26
CA THR A 275 11.40 -31.12 1.79
C THR A 275 12.77 -31.76 1.62
N ARG A 276 13.80 -30.99 1.22
CA ARG A 276 15.16 -31.50 0.99
C ARG A 276 16.03 -31.46 2.24
N LEU A 277 15.95 -30.38 3.03
CA LEU A 277 16.86 -30.14 4.16
C LEU A 277 16.54 -30.97 5.41
N PHE A 278 15.27 -31.36 5.62
CA PHE A 278 14.87 -32.16 6.79
C PHE A 278 14.92 -33.68 6.56
N GLU A 279 14.98 -34.13 5.31
CA GLU A 279 15.26 -35.54 5.00
C GLU A 279 16.74 -35.89 5.28
N ASP A 280 17.65 -34.92 5.20
CA ASP A 280 19.07 -35.08 5.47
C ASP A 280 19.41 -34.84 6.96
N ALA A 281 19.56 -35.94 7.72
CA ALA A 281 19.93 -35.91 9.14
C ALA A 281 21.32 -35.29 9.45
N SER A 282 22.11 -34.95 8.43
CA SER A 282 23.47 -34.39 8.53
C SER A 282 23.52 -32.87 8.53
N PHE A 283 22.40 -32.16 8.31
CA PHE A 283 22.41 -30.71 8.19
C PHE A 283 22.51 -29.99 9.56
N PRO A 284 23.38 -28.96 9.71
CA PRO A 284 23.56 -28.25 10.98
C PRO A 284 22.32 -27.46 11.41
N ARG A 285 21.86 -27.70 12.64
CA ARG A 285 20.67 -27.06 13.24
C ARG A 285 20.74 -25.53 13.28
N SER A 286 21.93 -24.93 13.36
CA SER A 286 22.11 -23.48 13.40
C SER A 286 21.66 -22.79 12.10
N TYR A 287 21.86 -23.42 10.95
CA TYR A 287 21.43 -22.88 9.66
C TYR A 287 19.92 -22.99 9.46
N LEU A 288 19.28 -24.01 10.04
CA LEU A 288 17.82 -24.12 10.06
C LEU A 288 17.19 -22.98 10.85
N ILE A 289 17.71 -22.71 12.06
CA ILE A 289 17.26 -21.60 12.91
C ILE A 289 17.46 -20.24 12.20
N ALA A 290 18.57 -20.06 11.47
CA ALA A 290 18.83 -18.83 10.73
C ALA A 290 17.85 -18.61 9.55
N MET A 291 17.45 -19.68 8.87
CA MET A 291 16.43 -19.61 7.81
C MET A 291 15.03 -19.37 8.39
N GLU A 292 14.75 -19.91 9.57
CA GLU A 292 13.47 -19.69 10.29
C GLU A 292 13.26 -18.22 10.68
N LEU A 293 14.29 -17.37 10.65
CA LEU A 293 14.21 -15.92 10.93
C LEU A 293 13.27 -15.16 9.97
N PHE A 294 12.91 -15.78 8.84
CA PHE A 294 11.97 -15.23 7.90
C PHE A 294 10.54 -15.69 8.22
N PRO A 295 9.57 -14.77 8.45
CA PRO A 295 8.23 -15.11 8.93
C PRO A 295 7.45 -16.14 8.10
N GLY A 296 7.70 -16.19 6.78
CA GLY A 296 7.07 -17.19 5.92
C GLY A 296 7.58 -18.61 6.16
N LEU A 297 8.86 -18.75 6.54
CA LEU A 297 9.52 -20.03 6.78
C LEU A 297 9.17 -20.58 8.17
N SER A 298 9.09 -19.72 9.20
CA SER A 298 8.65 -20.12 10.54
C SER A 298 7.20 -20.61 10.54
N LEU A 299 6.30 -19.97 9.77
CA LEU A 299 4.93 -20.47 9.56
C LEU A 299 4.94 -21.87 8.94
N TYR A 300 5.67 -22.05 7.84
CA TYR A 300 5.71 -23.33 7.12
C TYR A 300 6.21 -24.45 8.05
N ARG A 301 7.27 -24.18 8.81
CA ARG A 301 7.85 -25.14 9.75
C ARG A 301 6.85 -25.57 10.82
N GLY A 302 6.13 -24.63 11.44
CA GLY A 302 5.10 -24.97 12.42
C GLY A 302 3.97 -25.82 11.84
N LEU A 303 3.49 -25.49 10.63
CA LEU A 303 2.45 -26.26 9.94
C LEU A 303 2.93 -27.66 9.52
N TYR A 304 4.19 -27.79 9.12
CA TYR A 304 4.82 -29.07 8.81
C TYR A 304 4.87 -29.98 10.05
N ASP A 305 5.27 -29.45 11.20
CA ASP A 305 5.30 -30.22 12.45
C ASP A 305 3.88 -30.66 12.85
N PHE A 306 2.88 -29.78 12.78
CA PHE A 306 1.47 -30.18 13.02
C PHE A 306 1.01 -31.31 12.08
N HIS A 307 1.45 -31.29 10.81
CA HIS A 307 1.13 -32.33 9.84
C HIS A 307 1.82 -33.66 10.18
N GLU A 308 3.12 -33.67 10.44
CA GLU A 308 3.86 -34.89 10.74
C GLU A 308 3.37 -35.56 12.04
N TYR A 309 3.07 -34.79 13.09
CA TYR A 309 2.47 -35.32 14.32
C TYR A 309 1.06 -35.89 14.07
N SER A 310 0.23 -35.22 13.27
CA SER A 310 -1.10 -35.72 12.91
C SER A 310 -1.02 -37.03 12.11
N LYS A 311 -0.06 -37.15 11.22
CA LYS A 311 0.17 -38.33 10.38
C LYS A 311 0.69 -39.51 11.20
N GLN A 312 1.59 -39.26 12.15
CA GLN A 312 2.07 -40.27 13.09
C GLN A 312 0.93 -40.73 14.03
N ALA A 313 0.14 -39.79 14.55
CA ALA A 313 -1.03 -40.06 15.39
C ALA A 313 -2.07 -40.92 14.68
N LEU A 314 -2.38 -40.64 13.41
CA LEU A 314 -3.30 -41.44 12.60
C LEU A 314 -2.80 -42.88 12.39
N LYS A 315 -1.49 -43.06 12.18
CA LYS A 315 -0.88 -44.39 12.01
C LYS A 315 -0.87 -45.21 13.30
N LEU A 316 -0.66 -44.55 14.44
CA LEU A 316 -0.51 -45.18 15.75
C LEU A 316 -1.84 -45.27 16.53
N GLY A 317 -2.91 -44.64 16.04
CA GLY A 317 -4.20 -44.55 16.74
C GLY A 317 -4.14 -43.73 18.03
N THR A 318 -3.16 -42.82 18.13
CA THR A 318 -2.95 -41.97 19.32
C THR A 318 -3.38 -40.53 19.05
N ASP A 319 -3.33 -39.69 20.07
CA ASP A 319 -3.54 -38.25 19.93
C ASP A 319 -2.35 -37.56 19.23
N GLY A 320 -2.60 -36.42 18.59
CA GLY A 320 -1.58 -35.57 17.97
C GLY A 320 -0.79 -34.73 18.98
N ILE A 321 -0.26 -33.58 18.54
CA ILE A 321 0.61 -32.75 19.39
C ILE A 321 -0.14 -32.18 20.61
N ARG A 322 0.45 -32.37 21.79
CA ARG A 322 -0.03 -31.87 23.08
C ARG A 322 1.03 -31.03 23.79
N TRP A 323 0.62 -30.26 24.80
CA TRP A 323 1.53 -29.40 25.57
C TRP A 323 2.69 -30.16 26.21
N ARG A 324 2.48 -31.43 26.56
CA ARG A 324 3.52 -32.31 27.11
C ARG A 324 4.58 -32.67 26.08
N SER A 325 4.18 -32.85 24.81
CA SER A 325 5.06 -33.20 23.69
C SER A 325 6.00 -32.06 23.29
N LEU A 326 5.70 -30.81 23.67
CA LEU A 326 6.61 -29.66 23.47
C LEU A 326 7.89 -29.75 24.32
N ARG A 327 7.96 -30.65 25.31
CA ARG A 327 9.15 -30.90 26.11
C ARG A 327 10.10 -31.92 25.45
N ASP A 328 9.64 -32.64 24.43
CA ASP A 328 10.44 -33.64 23.74
C ASP A 328 11.50 -32.95 22.87
N LYS A 329 12.76 -33.39 22.99
CA LYS A 329 13.91 -32.84 22.23
C LYS A 329 13.79 -33.01 20.71
N ASN A 330 12.84 -33.81 20.24
CA ASN A 330 12.56 -34.05 18.83
C ASN A 330 11.43 -33.18 18.27
N SER A 331 10.71 -32.44 19.13
CA SER A 331 9.62 -31.56 18.70
C SER A 331 10.17 -30.17 18.38
N GLY A 332 10.23 -29.80 17.09
CA GLY A 332 10.66 -28.46 16.64
C GLY A 332 9.67 -27.33 16.95
N MET A 333 8.47 -27.67 17.42
CA MET A 333 7.39 -26.72 17.68
C MET A 333 7.75 -25.71 18.78
N LYS A 334 8.53 -26.11 19.79
CA LYS A 334 8.95 -25.20 20.86
C LYS A 334 9.89 -24.12 20.32
N GLU A 335 10.86 -24.50 19.50
CA GLU A 335 11.80 -23.59 18.86
C GLU A 335 11.06 -22.60 17.97
N VAL A 336 10.13 -23.07 17.14
CA VAL A 336 9.31 -22.22 16.26
C VAL A 336 8.53 -21.18 17.05
N LEU A 337 7.83 -21.58 18.13
CA LEU A 337 7.05 -20.64 18.95
C LEU A 337 7.95 -19.58 19.62
N MET A 338 9.15 -19.98 20.08
CA MET A 338 10.12 -19.05 20.67
C MET A 338 10.67 -18.06 19.62
N ILE A 339 10.96 -18.54 18.42
CA ILE A 339 11.45 -17.70 17.31
C ILE A 339 10.38 -16.70 16.89
N MET A 340 9.13 -17.14 16.68
CA MET A 340 8.04 -16.26 16.29
C MET A 340 7.75 -15.18 17.36
N ALA A 341 7.81 -15.55 18.64
CA ALA A 341 7.66 -14.59 19.74
C ALA A 341 8.81 -13.57 19.78
N ALA A 342 10.05 -14.02 19.55
CA ALA A 342 11.22 -13.15 19.50
C ALA A 342 11.17 -12.20 18.30
N GLU A 343 10.85 -12.70 17.10
CA GLU A 343 10.70 -11.90 15.89
C GLU A 343 9.61 -10.86 16.03
N TRP A 344 8.46 -11.23 16.58
CA TRP A 344 7.36 -10.30 16.82
C TRP A 344 7.83 -9.12 17.70
N ALA A 345 8.52 -9.41 18.80
CA ALA A 345 9.06 -8.37 19.68
C ALA A 345 10.08 -7.48 18.95
N VAL A 346 11.00 -8.08 18.19
CA VAL A 346 12.03 -7.36 17.43
C VAL A 346 11.41 -6.46 16.35
N PHE A 347 10.46 -6.98 15.56
CA PHE A 347 9.82 -6.22 14.50
C PHE A 347 8.98 -5.07 15.03
N LEU A 348 8.28 -5.25 16.15
CA LEU A 348 7.57 -4.14 16.82
C LEU A 348 8.55 -3.03 17.25
N VAL A 349 9.67 -3.39 17.86
CA VAL A 349 10.67 -2.40 18.31
C VAL A 349 11.30 -1.68 17.11
N ILE A 350 11.71 -2.41 16.07
CA ILE A 350 12.29 -1.80 14.87
C ILE A 350 11.26 -0.88 14.19
N SER A 351 10.01 -1.33 14.06
CA SER A 351 8.94 -0.56 13.44
C SER A 351 8.65 0.74 14.21
N TYR A 352 8.57 0.67 15.54
CA TYR A 352 8.41 1.83 16.41
C TYR A 352 9.58 2.82 16.31
N CYS A 353 10.82 2.30 16.34
CA CYS A 353 12.03 3.10 16.17
C CYS A 353 12.06 3.79 14.81
N ALA A 354 11.84 3.04 13.72
CA ALA A 354 11.83 3.55 12.36
C ALA A 354 10.84 4.72 12.20
N ASN A 355 9.66 4.62 12.82
CA ASN A 355 8.64 5.67 12.80
C ASN A 355 9.08 6.95 13.52
N LYS A 356 9.73 6.82 14.69
CA LYS A 356 10.25 7.99 15.43
C LYS A 356 11.37 8.71 14.67
N TYR A 357 12.25 7.96 14.00
CA TYR A 357 13.33 8.54 13.20
C TYR A 357 12.82 9.23 11.93
N THR A 358 11.83 8.67 11.24
CA THR A 358 11.23 9.32 10.05
C THR A 358 10.40 10.57 10.39
N ALA A 359 9.84 10.67 11.60
CA ALA A 359 9.21 11.91 12.08
C ALA A 359 10.23 13.01 12.43
N SER A 360 11.50 12.65 12.66
CA SER A 360 12.54 13.61 13.00
C SER A 360 13.26 14.17 11.77
N GLU A 361 13.50 13.34 10.76
CA GLU A 361 14.17 13.71 9.52
C GLU A 361 13.47 13.04 8.33
N GLY A 362 13.16 13.84 7.29
CA GLY A 362 12.54 13.37 6.06
C GLY A 362 13.28 12.16 5.48
N CYS A 363 12.52 11.14 5.09
CA CYS A 363 12.99 9.87 4.60
C CYS A 363 13.90 10.06 3.37
N GLY A 364 15.22 9.90 3.56
CA GLY A 364 16.17 9.97 2.45
C GLY A 364 17.59 9.46 2.73
N ARG A 365 17.92 9.04 3.97
CA ARG A 365 19.32 8.68 4.32
C ARG A 365 19.58 7.23 4.70
N LEU A 366 18.56 6.38 4.83
CA LEU A 366 18.78 5.01 5.31
C LEU A 366 19.41 4.05 4.27
N PHE A 367 19.50 4.43 2.99
CA PHE A 367 20.10 3.58 1.94
C PHE A 367 21.23 4.20 1.10
N ARG A 368 21.78 5.35 1.49
CA ARG A 368 22.97 5.94 0.85
C ARG A 368 24.09 6.16 1.86
N ARG A 369 24.75 5.06 2.23
CA ARG A 369 26.05 5.13 2.93
C ARG A 369 27.09 4.35 2.16
N SER A 370 27.54 4.93 1.05
CA SER A 370 28.92 4.79 0.58
C SER A 370 29.16 5.76 -0.57
N GLN A 371 29.61 6.97 -0.24
CA GLN A 371 30.62 7.65 -1.04
C GLN A 371 31.40 8.56 -0.14
N LYS A 372 32.70 8.29 -0.09
CA LYS A 372 33.69 8.88 0.79
C LYS A 372 33.76 10.38 0.54
N THR A 373 33.68 11.13 1.62
CA THR A 373 34.21 12.48 1.75
C THR A 373 35.72 12.46 1.52
N THR A 374 36.18 13.09 0.44
CA THR A 374 37.50 13.72 0.42
C THR A 374 37.28 15.19 0.72
N SER A 375 37.51 15.55 1.99
CA SER A 375 37.58 16.92 2.44
C SER A 375 38.92 17.52 1.99
N SER A 376 38.90 18.41 1.01
CA SER A 376 39.94 19.43 0.88
C SER A 376 39.41 20.69 1.54
N PHE A 377 40.05 21.01 2.66
CA PHE A 377 40.13 22.33 3.26
C PHE A 377 40.32 23.39 2.17
N ASP A 378 39.47 24.41 2.15
CA ASP A 378 39.97 25.75 1.82
C ASP A 378 39.26 26.84 2.62
N LYS A 379 40.08 27.78 3.07
CA LYS A 379 39.77 28.83 4.04
C LYS A 379 39.14 30.04 3.37
N SER A 380 38.32 30.74 4.16
CA SER A 380 38.11 32.18 4.14
C SER A 380 37.76 32.85 2.81
N HIS A 381 36.49 33.21 2.65
CA HIS A 381 36.17 34.51 2.04
C HIS A 381 35.28 35.32 2.99
N SER A 382 35.95 36.35 3.52
CA SER A 382 35.44 37.46 4.30
C SER A 382 34.29 38.17 3.60
N GLN A 383 33.33 38.57 4.42
CA GLN A 383 32.29 39.54 4.12
C GLN A 383 32.87 40.75 3.36
N LEU A 384 32.37 41.00 2.16
CA LEU A 384 32.41 42.31 1.53
C LEU A 384 30.96 42.77 1.37
N LYS A 385 30.56 43.66 2.28
CA LYS A 385 29.46 44.60 2.05
C LYS A 385 29.92 45.52 0.92
N GLU A 386 29.32 45.39 -0.25
CA GLU A 386 29.34 46.48 -1.23
C GLU A 386 28.01 47.24 -1.17
N PRO A 387 28.06 48.58 -1.08
CA PRO A 387 26.88 49.43 -1.09
C PRO A 387 26.46 49.69 -2.54
N GLY A 388 25.60 48.83 -3.08
CA GLY A 388 24.89 49.07 -4.34
C GLY A 388 23.72 50.01 -4.12
N VAL A 389 23.75 51.16 -4.78
CA VAL A 389 22.76 52.25 -4.70
C VAL A 389 21.37 51.76 -5.11
N LEU A 390 20.61 51.38 -4.08
CA LEU A 390 19.18 51.50 -3.88
C LEU A 390 18.41 52.32 -4.96
N VAL A 391 17.57 51.62 -5.73
CA VAL A 391 16.20 52.09 -5.97
C VAL A 391 15.31 51.08 -5.23
N GLN A 392 15.28 51.18 -3.90
CA GLN A 392 14.31 50.47 -3.08
C GLN A 392 12.95 51.10 -3.35
N LEU A 393 11.95 50.30 -3.72
CA LEU A 393 10.63 50.59 -3.18
C LEU A 393 10.79 50.62 -1.67
N ASP A 394 10.38 51.73 -1.08
CA ASP A 394 10.17 51.84 0.36
C ASP A 394 9.26 50.67 0.78
N LYS A 395 9.87 49.59 1.31
CA LYS A 395 9.18 48.44 1.91
C LYS A 395 8.60 48.81 3.28
N GLN A 396 8.11 50.04 3.40
CA GLN A 396 7.60 50.60 4.65
C GLN A 396 6.47 49.74 5.21
N ASP A 397 5.65 49.12 4.37
CA ASP A 397 4.58 48.21 4.77
C ASP A 397 5.11 46.91 5.41
N ILE A 398 6.14 46.31 4.82
CA ILE A 398 6.78 45.11 5.38
C ILE A 398 7.54 45.45 6.65
N ASP A 399 8.27 46.58 6.67
CA ASP A 399 9.03 47.02 7.83
C ASP A 399 8.10 47.37 8.99
N GLN A 400 6.96 48.03 8.72
CA GLN A 400 5.90 48.26 9.69
C GLN A 400 5.31 46.95 10.23
N GLU A 401 5.08 45.96 9.36
CA GLU A 401 4.57 44.65 9.81
C GLU A 401 5.62 43.90 10.64
N ILE A 402 6.90 43.99 10.29
CA ILE A 402 8.00 43.41 11.10
C ILE A 402 8.05 44.08 12.48
N GLU A 403 7.96 45.40 12.54
CA GLU A 403 7.93 46.14 13.81
C GLU A 403 6.70 45.75 14.64
N LYS A 404 5.53 45.68 14.01
CA LYS A 404 4.29 45.21 14.64
C LYS A 404 4.44 43.80 15.21
N VAL A 405 5.03 42.86 14.46
CA VAL A 405 5.32 41.51 14.94
C VAL A 405 6.23 41.56 16.18
N GLN A 406 7.30 42.37 16.16
CA GLN A 406 8.20 42.49 17.32
C GLN A 406 7.51 43.07 18.56
N GLN A 407 6.62 44.05 18.38
CA GLN A 407 5.80 44.60 19.45
C GLN A 407 4.83 43.54 20.02
N LEU A 408 4.18 42.77 19.14
CA LEU A 408 3.23 41.73 19.55
C LEU A 408 3.90 40.54 20.25
N LEU A 409 5.15 40.22 19.92
CA LEU A 409 5.94 39.21 20.64
C LEU A 409 6.31 39.66 22.06
N SER A 410 6.37 40.97 22.30
CA SER A 410 6.73 41.56 23.59
C SER A 410 5.53 41.84 24.49
N GLY A 411 4.31 41.91 23.91
CA GLY A 411 3.05 42.19 24.60
C GLY A 411 2.13 40.97 24.75
N PRO A 412 0.99 41.10 25.47
CA PRO A 412 -0.01 40.04 25.55
C PRO A 412 -0.67 39.80 24.19
N THR A 413 -0.71 38.55 23.74
CA THR A 413 -1.16 38.09 22.40
C THR A 413 -2.69 38.14 22.18
N SER A 414 -3.35 39.15 22.74
CA SER A 414 -4.80 39.32 22.71
C SER A 414 -5.23 39.91 21.35
N GLY A 415 -5.69 39.05 20.42
CA GLY A 415 -6.33 39.47 19.16
C GLY A 415 -5.66 38.98 17.87
N TYR A 416 -4.43 38.44 17.95
CA TYR A 416 -3.69 37.91 16.81
C TYR A 416 -3.47 36.41 16.96
N PRO A 417 -4.35 35.56 16.39
CA PRO A 417 -4.21 34.12 16.51
C PRO A 417 -3.02 33.54 15.72
N VAL A 418 -2.42 34.27 14.78
CA VAL A 418 -1.22 33.80 14.05
C VAL A 418 -0.18 34.90 14.01
N ILE A 419 1.02 34.59 14.51
CA ILE A 419 2.19 35.46 14.46
C ILE A 419 3.37 34.64 13.95
N SER A 420 3.98 35.07 12.85
CA SER A 420 5.20 34.48 12.29
C SER A 420 6.36 35.43 12.52
N ASP A 421 7.47 34.94 13.06
CA ASP A 421 8.70 35.71 13.26
C ASP A 421 9.86 35.10 12.46
N LYS A 422 10.25 35.81 11.39
CA LYS A 422 11.41 35.49 10.54
C LYS A 422 11.46 34.02 10.13
N LEU A 423 10.31 33.45 9.79
CA LEU A 423 10.20 32.04 9.44
C LEU A 423 10.95 31.76 8.13
N GLN A 424 11.81 30.75 8.11
CA GLN A 424 12.65 30.41 6.95
C GLN A 424 12.57 28.93 6.60
N LYS A 425 12.63 28.64 5.30
CA LYS A 425 12.79 27.28 4.77
C LYS A 425 13.85 27.20 3.69
N THR A 426 14.81 26.33 3.94
CA THR A 426 15.79 25.91 2.96
C THR A 426 15.70 24.40 2.75
N TYR A 427 15.58 23.99 1.49
CA TYR A 427 15.65 22.59 1.10
C TYR A 427 17.06 22.27 0.62
N PRO A 428 17.69 21.22 1.16
CA PRO A 428 19.05 20.85 0.79
C PRO A 428 19.12 20.41 -0.68
N ALA A 429 20.30 20.55 -1.27
CA ALA A 429 20.59 20.05 -2.61
C ALA A 429 20.24 18.55 -2.73
N GLN A 430 19.39 18.20 -3.69
CA GLN A 430 19.03 16.82 -4.04
C GLN A 430 19.11 16.65 -5.56
N ASP A 431 19.61 15.48 -5.99
CA ASP A 431 19.65 15.05 -7.39
C ASP A 431 20.29 16.05 -8.37
N GLY A 432 21.40 16.67 -7.95
CA GLY A 432 22.16 17.60 -8.78
C GLY A 432 21.61 19.04 -8.81
N ASN A 433 20.48 19.31 -8.15
CA ASN A 433 19.97 20.66 -7.99
C ASN A 433 20.67 21.39 -6.83
N PRO A 434 20.93 22.71 -6.96
CA PRO A 434 21.48 23.50 -5.88
C PRO A 434 20.50 23.62 -4.71
N GLU A 435 21.03 24.04 -3.55
CA GLU A 435 20.22 24.37 -2.38
C GLU A 435 19.16 25.42 -2.74
N LYS A 436 17.90 25.16 -2.34
CA LYS A 436 16.77 26.04 -2.66
C LYS A 436 16.22 26.69 -1.40
N HIS A 437 16.41 28.00 -1.28
CA HIS A 437 15.72 28.83 -0.30
C HIS A 437 14.28 29.06 -0.73
N ALA A 438 13.37 28.21 -0.27
CA ALA A 438 11.95 28.31 -0.61
C ALA A 438 11.25 29.46 0.12
N VAL A 439 11.67 29.77 1.35
CA VAL A 439 11.17 30.90 2.13
C VAL A 439 12.38 31.54 2.83
N LYS A 440 12.69 32.79 2.49
CA LYS A 440 13.87 33.53 2.98
C LYS A 440 13.64 34.13 4.36
N SER A 441 12.51 34.82 4.55
CA SER A 441 12.08 35.37 5.84
C SER A 441 10.61 35.78 5.74
N LEU A 442 9.76 35.17 6.56
CA LEU A 442 8.34 35.53 6.65
C LEU A 442 8.02 36.02 8.08
N SER A 443 7.74 37.32 8.19
CA SER A 443 7.18 37.93 9.39
C SER A 443 5.78 38.46 9.08
N LEU A 444 4.78 38.03 9.83
CA LEU A 444 3.38 38.34 9.57
C LEU A 444 2.56 38.19 10.84
N ALA A 445 1.62 39.10 11.10
CA ALA A 445 0.65 38.99 12.20
C ALA A 445 -0.78 39.10 11.67
N ILE A 446 -1.58 38.05 11.87
CA ILE A 446 -2.95 37.96 11.33
C ILE A 446 -3.95 38.09 12.48
N ALA A 447 -4.92 38.99 12.32
CA ALA A 447 -5.92 39.28 13.32
C ALA A 447 -7.07 38.26 13.30
N HIS A 448 -7.80 38.17 14.41
CA HIS A 448 -9.02 37.39 14.48
C HIS A 448 -10.10 38.00 13.56
N GLY A 449 -10.78 37.17 12.77
CA GLY A 449 -11.80 37.61 11.81
C GLY A 449 -11.22 38.14 10.48
N GLU A 450 -9.90 38.05 10.30
CA GLU A 450 -9.21 38.46 9.07
C GLU A 450 -9.02 37.27 8.12
N CYS A 451 -9.30 37.47 6.83
CA CYS A 451 -8.87 36.57 5.77
C CYS A 451 -7.64 37.13 5.08
N PHE A 452 -6.52 36.45 5.26
CA PHE A 452 -5.24 36.81 4.69
C PHE A 452 -4.91 35.97 3.44
N GLY A 453 -4.67 36.64 2.32
CA GLY A 453 -4.31 36.01 1.05
C GLY A 453 -2.82 36.08 0.75
N LEU A 454 -2.15 34.94 0.66
CA LEU A 454 -0.80 34.85 0.13
C LEU A 454 -0.87 34.63 -1.39
N LEU A 455 -0.72 35.71 -2.15
CA LEU A 455 -0.79 35.74 -3.60
C LEU A 455 0.61 35.63 -4.21
N GLY A 456 0.80 34.78 -5.21
CA GLY A 456 2.12 34.61 -5.82
C GLY A 456 2.12 33.66 -7.00
N PRO A 457 3.15 33.67 -7.87
CA PRO A 457 3.27 32.70 -8.94
C PRO A 457 3.58 31.30 -8.38
N ASN A 458 3.47 30.29 -9.24
CA ASN A 458 3.88 28.92 -8.90
C ASN A 458 5.38 28.88 -8.62
N GLY A 459 5.77 28.17 -7.55
CA GLY A 459 7.17 28.09 -7.13
C GLY A 459 7.67 29.25 -6.24
N ALA A 460 6.84 30.25 -5.95
CA ALA A 460 7.21 31.38 -5.08
C ALA A 460 7.48 31.01 -3.61
N GLY A 461 7.01 29.84 -3.16
CA GLY A 461 7.18 29.35 -1.78
C GLY A 461 5.89 29.32 -0.93
N LYS A 462 4.75 29.71 -1.50
CA LYS A 462 3.41 29.74 -0.85
C LYS A 462 3.06 28.48 -0.05
N THR A 463 3.03 27.33 -0.73
CA THR A 463 2.74 26.03 -0.12
C THR A 463 3.78 25.63 0.91
N SER A 464 5.05 26.03 0.75
CA SER A 464 6.09 25.81 1.77
C SER A 464 5.84 26.65 3.02
N SER A 465 5.36 27.88 2.88
CA SER A 465 4.97 28.74 4.01
C SER A 465 3.81 28.13 4.81
N ILE A 466 2.71 27.73 4.14
CA ILE A 466 1.59 27.03 4.81
C ILE A 466 2.06 25.69 5.39
N SER A 467 2.91 24.92 4.71
CA SER A 467 3.42 23.65 5.21
C SER A 467 4.25 23.80 6.50
N MET A 468 4.95 24.93 6.65
CA MET A 468 5.62 25.24 7.92
C MET A 468 4.62 25.61 9.01
N LEU A 469 3.67 26.49 8.72
CA LEU A 469 2.66 26.93 9.69
C LEU A 469 1.73 25.80 10.16
N THR A 470 1.47 24.82 9.30
CA THR A 470 0.70 23.61 9.61
C THR A 470 1.56 22.50 10.25
N GLY A 471 2.87 22.71 10.41
CA GLY A 471 3.79 21.74 11.01
C GLY A 471 4.06 20.49 10.19
N LEU A 472 3.66 20.45 8.91
CA LEU A 472 4.08 19.40 7.96
C LEU A 472 5.59 19.38 7.79
N THR A 473 6.16 20.56 7.72
CA THR A 473 7.57 20.77 7.43
C THR A 473 8.16 21.61 8.55
N LYS A 474 9.21 21.10 9.21
CA LYS A 474 9.91 21.89 10.22
C LYS A 474 10.57 23.11 9.58
N PRO A 475 10.43 24.31 10.17
CA PRO A 475 11.16 25.49 9.72
C PRO A 475 12.66 25.28 9.88
N SER A 476 13.45 25.83 8.96
CA SER A 476 14.91 25.83 9.04
C SER A 476 15.43 26.85 10.04
N SER A 477 14.74 27.99 10.16
CA SER A 477 14.99 29.05 11.14
C SER A 477 13.70 29.84 11.40
N GLY A 478 13.70 30.67 12.45
CA GLY A 478 12.54 31.42 12.92
C GLY A 478 11.55 30.58 13.72
N THR A 479 10.44 31.22 14.13
CA THR A 479 9.33 30.54 14.81
C THR A 479 7.98 31.16 14.44
N ALA A 480 6.90 30.49 14.82
CA ALA A 480 5.55 31.03 14.71
C ALA A 480 4.75 30.69 15.98
N PHE A 481 3.82 31.57 16.33
CA PHE A 481 2.89 31.42 17.44
C PHE A 481 1.47 31.33 16.90
N ILE A 482 0.76 30.25 17.26
CA ILE A 482 -0.61 30.00 16.84
C ILE A 482 -1.48 29.92 18.09
N GLY A 483 -2.40 30.87 18.28
CA GLY A 483 -3.22 30.98 19.48
C GLY A 483 -2.40 31.21 20.75
N GLY A 484 -1.22 31.82 20.64
CA GLY A 484 -0.27 32.01 21.74
C GLY A 484 0.65 30.80 22.02
N LEU A 485 0.51 29.70 21.27
CA LEU A 485 1.32 28.49 21.40
C LEU A 485 2.47 28.49 20.39
N ASP A 486 3.65 28.08 20.81
CA ASP A 486 4.83 28.03 19.93
C ASP A 486 4.79 26.78 19.03
N LEU A 487 4.91 27.02 17.72
CA LEU A 487 4.92 26.02 16.66
C LEU A 487 6.01 24.95 16.84
N ARG A 488 7.13 25.24 17.50
CA ARG A 488 8.20 24.25 17.65
C ARG A 488 8.00 23.31 18.84
N THR A 489 7.33 23.79 19.88
CA THR A 489 7.23 23.10 21.17
C THR A 489 5.83 22.51 21.42
N GLN A 490 4.77 23.17 20.95
CA GLN A 490 3.38 22.90 21.33
C GLN A 490 2.46 22.46 20.17
N MET A 491 3.01 21.85 19.11
CA MET A 491 2.22 21.45 17.92
C MET A 491 0.98 20.61 18.19
N LYS A 492 1.01 19.73 19.20
CA LYS A 492 -0.14 18.85 19.51
C LYS A 492 -1.37 19.65 19.93
N GLU A 493 -1.17 20.71 20.70
CA GLU A 493 -2.24 21.60 21.14
C GLU A 493 -2.71 22.50 19.99
N ILE A 494 -1.77 22.96 19.16
CA ILE A 494 -2.07 23.72 17.94
C ILE A 494 -2.99 22.90 17.01
N TYR A 495 -2.69 21.61 16.78
CA TYR A 495 -3.52 20.72 15.95
C TYR A 495 -4.98 20.59 16.40
N ALA A 496 -5.25 20.72 17.70
CA ALA A 496 -6.63 20.72 18.19
C ALA A 496 -7.40 21.97 17.75
N SER A 497 -6.71 23.13 17.68
CA SER A 497 -7.32 24.44 17.43
C SER A 497 -7.22 24.98 15.99
N MET A 498 -6.60 24.22 15.09
CA MET A 498 -6.44 24.58 13.67
C MET A 498 -7.27 23.69 12.73
N GLY A 499 -7.64 24.26 11.58
CA GLY A 499 -8.24 23.55 10.44
C GLY A 499 -7.36 23.67 9.21
N VAL A 500 -7.29 22.62 8.39
CA VAL A 500 -6.48 22.63 7.15
C VAL A 500 -7.27 22.04 6.00
N CYS A 501 -7.33 22.78 4.89
CA CYS A 501 -7.80 22.31 3.60
C CYS A 501 -6.59 22.25 2.64
N PRO A 502 -6.01 21.06 2.39
CA PRO A 502 -4.85 20.90 1.51
C PRO A 502 -5.21 21.12 0.03
N GLN A 503 -4.23 21.26 -0.88
CA GLN A 503 -4.49 21.45 -2.32
C GLN A 503 -5.24 20.28 -2.98
N HIS A 504 -4.94 19.04 -2.58
CA HIS A 504 -5.62 17.84 -3.06
C HIS A 504 -6.63 17.34 -2.02
N ASP A 505 -7.80 16.91 -2.46
CA ASP A 505 -8.85 16.40 -1.58
C ASP A 505 -8.45 15.06 -0.95
N LEU A 506 -8.19 15.07 0.35
CA LEU A 506 -7.77 13.89 1.13
C LEU A 506 -9.00 13.23 1.75
N LEU A 507 -9.79 12.56 0.91
CA LEU A 507 -11.07 11.94 1.27
C LEU A 507 -11.01 10.42 1.13
N TRP A 508 -11.79 9.70 1.94
CA TRP A 508 -12.03 8.27 1.74
C TRP A 508 -13.16 8.09 0.73
N ASP A 509 -12.85 7.45 -0.40
CA ASP A 509 -13.85 7.21 -1.46
C ASP A 509 -15.04 6.34 -0.98
N THR A 510 -14.81 5.49 0.03
CA THR A 510 -15.80 4.56 0.60
C THR A 510 -16.70 5.16 1.67
N LEU A 511 -16.42 6.38 2.15
CA LEU A 511 -17.21 7.03 3.19
C LEU A 511 -18.15 8.08 2.58
N THR A 512 -19.30 8.28 3.20
CA THR A 512 -20.25 9.37 2.87
C THR A 512 -19.77 10.71 3.40
N GLY A 513 -20.27 11.83 2.86
CA GLY A 513 -19.93 13.16 3.36
C GLY A 513 -20.26 13.34 4.85
N ARG A 514 -21.40 12.78 5.29
CA ARG A 514 -21.81 12.75 6.70
C ARG A 514 -20.86 11.94 7.59
N GLU A 515 -20.40 10.77 7.13
CA GLU A 515 -19.44 9.94 7.87
C GLU A 515 -18.07 10.62 8.01
N HIS A 516 -17.60 11.32 6.98
CA HIS A 516 -16.37 12.11 7.06
C HIS A 516 -16.44 13.16 8.17
N LEU A 517 -17.51 13.96 8.19
CA LEU A 517 -17.67 15.00 9.19
C LEU A 517 -17.91 14.42 10.59
N ASN A 518 -18.62 13.30 10.71
CA ASN A 518 -18.72 12.58 11.98
C ASN A 518 -17.35 12.13 12.49
N PHE A 519 -16.50 11.59 11.60
CA PHE A 519 -15.15 11.15 11.96
C PHE A 519 -14.27 12.32 12.43
N TYR A 520 -14.15 13.38 11.63
CA TYR A 520 -13.32 14.54 11.99
C TYR A 520 -13.90 15.34 13.15
N GLY A 521 -15.23 15.42 13.30
CA GLY A 521 -15.87 16.03 14.46
C GLY A 521 -15.54 15.30 15.76
N ARG A 522 -15.51 13.96 15.75
CA ARG A 522 -15.07 13.16 16.91
C ARG A 522 -13.60 13.36 17.24
N LEU A 523 -12.73 13.50 16.23
CA LEU A 523 -11.31 13.83 16.44
C LEU A 523 -11.13 15.20 17.12
N LYS A 524 -12.06 16.13 16.88
CA LYS A 524 -12.14 17.44 17.55
C LYS A 524 -12.92 17.41 18.88
N ASN A 525 -13.08 16.24 19.49
CA ASN A 525 -13.76 16.00 20.77
C ASN A 525 -15.26 16.37 20.80
N LEU A 526 -15.94 16.44 19.65
CA LEU A 526 -17.40 16.60 19.60
C LEU A 526 -18.10 15.24 19.81
N THR A 527 -19.14 15.21 20.65
CA THR A 527 -19.88 13.99 20.99
C THR A 527 -21.40 14.23 21.05
N GLY A 528 -22.19 13.16 20.93
CA GLY A 528 -23.64 13.19 21.11
C GLY A 528 -24.37 14.16 20.15
N ALA A 529 -25.33 14.91 20.70
CA ALA A 529 -26.15 15.86 19.93
C ALA A 529 -25.34 17.03 19.35
N ASN A 530 -24.28 17.46 20.05
CA ASN A 530 -23.41 18.55 19.57
C ASN A 530 -22.67 18.14 18.30
N LEU A 531 -22.27 16.87 18.19
CA LEU A 531 -21.65 16.34 16.97
C LEU A 531 -22.64 16.33 15.81
N SER A 532 -23.85 15.80 15.99
CA SER A 532 -24.84 15.74 14.91
C SER A 532 -25.20 17.15 14.42
N GLN A 533 -25.39 18.09 15.34
CA GLN A 533 -25.69 19.48 14.98
C GLN A 533 -24.52 20.13 14.23
N ALA A 534 -23.28 19.98 14.71
CA ALA A 534 -22.11 20.51 14.03
C ALA A 534 -21.88 19.92 12.63
N VAL A 535 -22.25 18.65 12.42
CA VAL A 535 -22.20 17.98 11.11
C VAL A 535 -23.23 18.56 10.16
N ASP A 536 -24.50 18.68 10.60
CA ASP A 536 -25.56 19.25 9.78
C ASP A 536 -25.31 20.73 9.45
N ASP A 537 -24.84 21.52 10.43
CA ASP A 537 -24.47 22.93 10.24
C ASP A 537 -23.30 23.07 9.26
N SER A 538 -22.29 22.21 9.37
CA SER A 538 -21.15 22.20 8.44
C SER A 538 -21.58 21.85 7.02
N LEU A 539 -22.42 20.83 6.85
CA LEU A 539 -22.97 20.43 5.54
C LEU A 539 -23.88 21.51 4.93
N ALA A 540 -24.64 22.23 5.77
CA ALA A 540 -25.48 23.34 5.33
C ALA A 540 -24.63 24.51 4.81
N LYS A 541 -23.57 24.88 5.54
CA LYS A 541 -22.65 25.98 5.17
C LYS A 541 -21.97 25.75 3.82
N VAL A 542 -21.66 24.50 3.47
CA VAL A 542 -21.05 24.16 2.17
C VAL A 542 -22.06 23.74 1.10
N ASN A 543 -23.36 23.87 1.38
CA ASN A 543 -24.45 23.53 0.48
C ASN A 543 -24.36 22.07 -0.04
N LEU A 544 -24.09 21.12 0.86
CA LEU A 544 -24.10 19.66 0.63
C LEU A 544 -25.21 18.94 1.41
N LEU A 545 -25.91 19.65 2.31
CA LEU A 545 -27.06 19.10 3.02
C LEU A 545 -28.30 18.93 2.12
N ARG A 546 -28.44 19.80 1.12
CA ARG A 546 -29.59 19.81 0.20
C ARG A 546 -29.44 18.71 -0.85
N GLY A 547 -30.56 18.08 -1.24
CA GLY A 547 -30.58 17.10 -2.35
C GLY A 547 -30.06 15.70 -2.00
N GLY A 548 -29.86 15.38 -0.72
CA GLY A 548 -29.40 14.06 -0.27
C GLY A 548 -27.93 13.77 -0.57
N ASP A 549 -27.14 14.79 -0.92
CA ASP A 549 -25.73 14.62 -1.24
C ASP A 549 -24.90 14.19 -0.02
N ALA A 550 -25.30 14.60 1.19
CA ALA A 550 -24.65 14.23 2.45
C ALA A 550 -24.47 12.72 2.66
N ASP A 551 -25.45 11.93 2.21
CA ASP A 551 -25.48 10.47 2.40
C ASP A 551 -24.97 9.70 1.16
N LYS A 552 -24.53 10.42 0.12
CA LYS A 552 -23.83 9.82 -1.03
C LYS A 552 -22.37 9.56 -0.67
N LEU A 553 -21.82 8.50 -1.25
CA LEU A 553 -20.41 8.15 -1.11
C LEU A 553 -19.53 9.23 -1.76
N SER A 554 -18.38 9.54 -1.14
CA SER A 554 -17.43 10.52 -1.65
C SER A 554 -16.94 10.18 -3.06
N MET A 555 -16.84 8.88 -3.42
CA MET A 555 -16.51 8.47 -4.79
C MET A 555 -17.49 9.02 -5.85
N GLN A 556 -18.75 9.24 -5.49
CA GLN A 556 -19.81 9.73 -6.38
C GLN A 556 -19.85 11.27 -6.47
N TYR A 557 -19.06 11.97 -5.66
CA TYR A 557 -19.03 13.43 -5.64
C TYR A 557 -18.30 13.97 -6.88
N SER A 558 -18.81 15.08 -7.43
CA SER A 558 -18.06 15.87 -8.41
C SER A 558 -16.84 16.51 -7.75
N GLY A 559 -15.85 16.95 -8.55
CA GLY A 559 -14.67 17.64 -8.02
C GLY A 559 -15.02 18.84 -7.12
N GLY A 560 -16.01 19.65 -7.51
CA GLY A 560 -16.50 20.76 -6.69
C GLY A 560 -17.21 20.35 -5.41
N MET A 561 -17.89 19.20 -5.38
CA MET A 561 -18.46 18.65 -4.16
C MET A 561 -17.39 18.11 -3.21
N LYS A 562 -16.38 17.41 -3.74
CA LYS A 562 -15.21 16.94 -2.96
C LYS A 562 -14.49 18.13 -2.32
N ARG A 563 -14.27 19.20 -3.08
CA ARG A 563 -13.60 20.41 -2.59
C ARG A 563 -14.37 21.10 -1.47
N ARG A 564 -15.70 21.21 -1.62
CA ARG A 564 -16.59 21.75 -0.59
C ARG A 564 -16.63 20.86 0.66
N LEU A 565 -16.56 19.53 0.51
CA LEU A 565 -16.44 18.62 1.65
C LEU A 565 -15.08 18.79 2.38
N SER A 566 -13.97 18.92 1.64
CA SER A 566 -12.65 19.23 2.21
C SER A 566 -12.66 20.54 3.01
N LEU A 567 -13.34 21.58 2.49
CA LEU A 567 -13.56 22.81 3.24
C LEU A 567 -14.38 22.55 4.50
N ALA A 568 -15.50 21.84 4.43
CA ALA A 568 -16.31 21.52 5.61
C ALA A 568 -15.51 20.77 6.70
N ILE A 569 -14.66 19.82 6.30
CA ILE A 569 -13.76 19.11 7.23
C ILE A 569 -12.81 20.08 7.91
N SER A 570 -12.26 21.06 7.18
CA SER A 570 -11.37 22.06 7.77
C SER A 570 -12.09 23.02 8.74
N LEU A 571 -13.42 23.14 8.67
CA LEU A 571 -14.21 24.08 9.48
C LEU A 571 -14.86 23.42 10.71
N ILE A 572 -14.86 22.08 10.79
CA ILE A 572 -15.52 21.36 11.89
C ILE A 572 -14.74 21.50 13.20
N GLY A 573 -15.46 21.58 14.32
CA GLY A 573 -14.84 21.78 15.65
C GLY A 573 -14.48 23.24 15.97
N ASP A 574 -14.99 24.19 15.17
CA ASP A 574 -14.78 25.63 15.31
C ASP A 574 -13.31 26.05 15.54
N PRO A 575 -12.43 25.77 14.56
CA PRO A 575 -11.02 26.11 14.66
C PRO A 575 -10.80 27.62 14.69
N LYS A 576 -9.84 28.07 15.49
CA LYS A 576 -9.44 29.48 15.61
C LYS A 576 -8.72 29.98 14.36
N VAL A 577 -8.00 29.07 13.69
CA VAL A 577 -7.19 29.34 12.50
C VAL A 577 -7.47 28.29 11.44
N VAL A 578 -7.73 28.71 10.21
CA VAL A 578 -7.96 27.82 9.07
C VAL A 578 -6.97 28.13 7.96
N TYR A 579 -6.29 27.10 7.47
CA TYR A 579 -5.37 27.18 6.33
C TYR A 579 -6.02 26.58 5.10
N LEU A 580 -6.08 27.34 4.00
CA LEU A 580 -6.64 26.91 2.72
C LEU A 580 -5.54 26.97 1.66
N ASP A 581 -5.08 25.80 1.18
CA ASP A 581 -4.07 25.75 0.14
C ASP A 581 -4.73 25.63 -1.24
N GLU A 582 -4.76 26.74 -1.99
CA GLU A 582 -5.37 26.85 -3.32
C GLU A 582 -6.81 26.26 -3.42
N PRO A 583 -7.79 26.83 -2.68
CA PRO A 583 -9.12 26.23 -2.51
C PRO A 583 -9.97 26.18 -3.80
N SER A 584 -9.85 27.17 -4.69
CA SER A 584 -10.67 27.24 -5.92
C SER A 584 -10.05 26.62 -7.17
N THR A 585 -8.82 26.10 -7.11
CA THR A 585 -8.10 25.61 -8.29
C THR A 585 -8.84 24.44 -8.94
N GLY A 586 -9.12 24.55 -10.23
CA GLY A 586 -9.77 23.49 -11.03
C GLY A 586 -11.28 23.36 -10.83
N LEU A 587 -11.93 24.30 -10.14
CA LEU A 587 -13.39 24.35 -10.00
C LEU A 587 -14.06 25.09 -11.16
N ASP A 588 -15.29 24.69 -11.47
CA ASP A 588 -16.17 25.47 -12.35
C ASP A 588 -16.62 26.77 -11.65
N PRO A 589 -17.01 27.82 -12.41
CA PRO A 589 -17.36 29.11 -11.83
C PRO A 589 -18.49 29.06 -10.78
N ALA A 590 -19.47 28.18 -10.96
CA ALA A 590 -20.58 28.07 -10.01
C ALA A 590 -20.14 27.41 -8.70
N SER A 591 -19.40 26.30 -8.76
CA SER A 591 -18.82 25.66 -7.57
C SER A 591 -17.83 26.57 -6.85
N ARG A 592 -17.05 27.38 -7.60
CA ARG A 592 -16.13 28.37 -7.03
C ARG A 592 -16.87 29.41 -6.20
N ASN A 593 -17.95 29.99 -6.73
CA ASN A 593 -18.73 30.99 -6.00
C ASN A 593 -19.36 30.40 -4.72
N LEU A 594 -19.88 29.17 -4.79
CA LEU A 594 -20.39 28.47 -3.59
C LEU A 594 -19.31 28.23 -2.54
N LEU A 595 -18.09 27.93 -2.96
CA LEU A 595 -16.95 27.80 -2.06
C LEU A 595 -16.60 29.15 -1.43
N TRP A 596 -16.57 30.21 -2.22
CA TRP A 596 -16.28 31.57 -1.76
C TRP A 596 -17.32 32.05 -0.73
N ASP A 597 -18.59 31.81 -0.97
CA ASP A 597 -19.68 32.11 -0.02
C ASP A 597 -19.45 31.39 1.32
N ALA A 598 -19.06 30.12 1.28
CA ALA A 598 -18.78 29.33 2.49
C ALA A 598 -17.54 29.85 3.25
N VAL A 599 -16.49 30.27 2.55
CA VAL A 599 -15.27 30.86 3.17
C VAL A 599 -15.59 32.24 3.77
N SER A 600 -16.37 33.07 3.06
CA SER A 600 -16.79 34.40 3.53
C SER A 600 -17.62 34.32 4.81
N GLN A 601 -18.57 33.37 4.88
CA GLN A 601 -19.33 33.09 6.10
C GLN A 601 -18.44 32.54 7.23
N ALA A 602 -17.49 31.68 6.88
CA ALA A 602 -16.55 31.11 7.84
C ALA A 602 -15.64 32.16 8.49
N LYS A 603 -15.27 33.21 7.76
CA LYS A 603 -14.31 34.25 8.19
C LYS A 603 -14.69 34.98 9.47
N GLN A 604 -15.99 35.22 9.72
CA GLN A 604 -16.44 36.14 10.79
C GLN A 604 -15.91 35.83 12.19
N ASN A 605 -15.65 34.55 12.49
CA ASN A 605 -15.27 34.08 13.82
C ASN A 605 -13.89 33.40 13.88
N ARG A 606 -13.03 33.57 12.86
CA ARG A 606 -11.73 32.89 12.80
C ARG A 606 -10.73 33.63 11.91
N ALA A 607 -9.45 33.35 12.07
CA ALA A 607 -8.45 33.79 11.10
C ALA A 607 -8.34 32.76 9.96
N ILE A 608 -8.42 33.22 8.72
CA ILE A 608 -8.27 32.37 7.53
C ILE A 608 -7.00 32.79 6.79
N ILE A 609 -6.20 31.81 6.40
CA ILE A 609 -4.98 32.01 5.61
C ILE A 609 -5.17 31.21 4.33
N LEU A 610 -5.28 31.90 3.20
CA LEU A 610 -5.40 31.25 1.90
C LEU A 610 -4.18 31.52 1.04
N THR A 611 -3.70 30.49 0.34
CA THR A 611 -2.77 30.66 -0.77
C THR A 611 -3.56 30.62 -2.05
N THR A 612 -3.26 31.55 -2.95
CA THR A 612 -3.87 31.56 -4.26
C THR A 612 -2.92 32.09 -5.31
N HIS A 613 -3.18 31.72 -6.56
CA HIS A 613 -2.61 32.33 -7.75
C HIS A 613 -3.68 33.09 -8.56
N SER A 614 -4.94 33.11 -8.08
CA SER A 614 -6.05 33.83 -8.68
C SER A 614 -6.21 35.19 -8.00
N MET A 615 -6.05 36.26 -8.79
CA MET A 615 -6.24 37.63 -8.32
C MET A 615 -7.70 37.91 -7.99
N GLU A 616 -8.63 37.35 -8.77
CA GLU A 616 -10.07 37.44 -8.51
C GLU A 616 -10.46 36.81 -7.17
N GLU A 617 -9.90 35.64 -6.83
CA GLU A 617 -10.11 35.01 -5.52
C GLU A 617 -9.56 35.85 -4.37
N ALA A 618 -8.34 36.37 -4.54
CA ALA A 618 -7.71 37.20 -3.53
C ALA A 618 -8.52 38.48 -3.28
N GLU A 619 -8.98 39.13 -4.34
CA GLU A 619 -9.80 40.35 -4.26
C GLU A 619 -11.17 40.09 -3.63
N HIS A 620 -11.80 38.96 -3.93
CA HIS A 620 -13.14 38.66 -3.42
C HIS A 620 -13.14 38.19 -1.95
N LEU A 621 -12.14 37.41 -1.53
CA LEU A 621 -12.13 36.78 -0.20
C LEU A 621 -11.25 37.46 0.84
N CYS A 622 -10.15 38.10 0.43
CA CYS A 622 -9.11 38.54 1.37
C CYS A 622 -9.34 39.98 1.81
N ASP A 623 -9.23 40.22 3.12
CA ASP A 623 -9.17 41.58 3.67
C ASP A 623 -7.79 42.21 3.46
N ARG A 624 -6.75 41.36 3.51
CA ARG A 624 -5.36 41.76 3.32
C ARG A 624 -4.64 40.74 2.46
N ILE A 625 -3.88 41.22 1.48
CA ILE A 625 -3.13 40.43 0.53
C ILE A 625 -1.64 40.67 0.74
N GLY A 626 -0.87 39.59 0.76
CA GLY A 626 0.58 39.60 0.69
C GLY A 626 1.06 39.06 -0.65
N ILE A 627 1.74 39.89 -1.46
CA ILE A 627 2.34 39.42 -2.72
C ILE A 627 3.68 38.76 -2.41
N PHE A 628 3.79 37.47 -2.73
CA PHE A 628 4.92 36.61 -2.40
C PHE A 628 5.67 36.21 -3.68
N VAL A 629 6.95 36.58 -3.75
CA VAL A 629 7.83 36.30 -4.91
C VAL A 629 9.21 35.87 -4.41
N ASP A 630 9.75 34.80 -5.00
CA ASP A 630 11.08 34.23 -4.72
C ASP A 630 11.40 34.05 -3.22
N GLY A 631 10.42 33.52 -2.48
CA GLY A 631 10.55 33.19 -1.07
C GLY A 631 10.46 34.38 -0.12
N SER A 632 10.08 35.57 -0.60
CA SER A 632 9.92 36.78 0.22
C SER A 632 8.61 37.51 -0.08
N LEU A 633 8.07 38.15 0.95
CA LEU A 633 6.97 39.10 0.81
C LEU A 633 7.50 40.37 0.14
N GLN A 634 6.81 40.86 -0.88
CA GLN A 634 7.20 42.07 -1.63
C GLN A 634 6.34 43.28 -1.28
N CYS A 635 5.05 43.05 -1.00
CA CYS A 635 4.16 44.07 -0.49
C CYS A 635 3.02 43.44 0.32
N LEU A 636 2.40 44.25 1.17
CA LEU A 636 1.31 43.91 2.07
C LEU A 636 0.28 45.05 2.09
N GLY A 637 -1.00 44.73 1.99
CA GLY A 637 -2.07 45.71 2.10
C GLY A 637 -3.43 45.14 1.74
N SER A 638 -4.49 45.91 1.92
CA SER A 638 -5.81 45.55 1.38
C SER A 638 -5.80 45.58 -0.16
N PRO A 639 -6.70 44.87 -0.85
CA PRO A 639 -6.79 44.92 -2.31
C PRO A 639 -6.86 46.37 -2.84
N ASP A 640 -7.66 47.21 -2.19
CA ASP A 640 -7.83 48.62 -2.56
C ASP A 640 -6.58 49.46 -2.28
N GLU A 641 -5.89 49.23 -1.15
CA GLU A 641 -4.62 49.90 -0.84
C GLU A 641 -3.54 49.54 -1.85
N LEU A 642 -3.45 48.27 -2.25
CA LEU A 642 -2.49 47.81 -3.25
C LEU A 642 -2.81 48.41 -4.63
N LYS A 643 -4.09 48.42 -5.03
CA LYS A 643 -4.52 49.11 -6.26
C LYS A 643 -4.26 50.61 -6.21
N HIS A 644 -4.41 51.27 -5.06
CA HIS A 644 -4.13 52.70 -4.96
C HIS A 644 -2.63 52.99 -5.01
N ARG A 645 -1.83 52.23 -4.26
CA ARG A 645 -0.37 52.39 -4.16
C ARG A 645 0.34 52.09 -5.48
N TYR A 646 -0.08 51.04 -6.17
CA TYR A 646 0.56 50.59 -7.41
C TYR A 646 -0.19 51.02 -8.68
N GLY A 647 -1.48 51.38 -8.58
CA GLY A 647 -2.42 51.68 -9.66
C GLY A 647 -2.78 53.15 -9.84
N GLY A 648 -1.77 54.01 -9.77
CA GLY A 648 -1.82 55.41 -10.20
C GLY A 648 -1.90 55.61 -11.72
N THR A 649 -2.18 54.56 -12.50
CA THR A 649 -2.24 54.58 -13.97
C THR A 649 -3.58 54.04 -14.49
N TYR A 650 -4.13 54.66 -15.52
CA TYR A 650 -5.16 54.04 -16.35
C TYR A 650 -4.51 53.12 -17.37
N VAL A 651 -5.13 51.97 -17.62
CA VAL A 651 -4.75 51.09 -18.72
C VAL A 651 -5.65 51.41 -19.90
N PHE A 652 -5.08 52.10 -20.89
CA PHE A 652 -5.74 52.41 -22.15
C PHE A 652 -5.40 51.34 -23.19
N THR A 653 -6.41 50.59 -23.62
CA THR A 653 -6.28 49.56 -24.66
C THR A 653 -6.97 50.02 -25.93
N MET A 654 -6.30 49.91 -27.08
CA MET A 654 -6.92 50.19 -28.38
C MET A 654 -6.53 49.14 -29.41
N SER A 655 -7.53 48.61 -30.11
CA SER A 655 -7.40 47.63 -31.19
C SER A 655 -7.69 48.27 -32.54
N THR A 656 -6.69 48.31 -33.41
CA THR A 656 -6.75 48.84 -34.77
C THR A 656 -6.28 47.81 -35.80
N SER A 657 -6.22 48.18 -37.08
CA SER A 657 -5.45 47.42 -38.05
C SER A 657 -3.94 47.56 -37.80
N PRO A 658 -3.10 46.59 -38.18
CA PRO A 658 -1.65 46.63 -37.94
C PRO A 658 -0.93 47.80 -38.63
N LYS A 659 -1.54 48.39 -39.67
CA LYS A 659 -0.97 49.50 -40.44
C LYS A 659 -0.98 50.83 -39.66
N ASN A 660 -1.88 50.97 -38.69
CA ASN A 660 -2.13 52.25 -37.99
C ASN A 660 -1.49 52.27 -36.59
N GLU A 661 -0.58 51.34 -36.32
CA GLU A 661 0.04 51.18 -35.00
C GLU A 661 0.83 52.42 -34.54
N LYS A 662 1.42 53.16 -35.48
CA LYS A 662 2.15 54.40 -35.18
C LYS A 662 1.21 55.52 -34.76
N ASP A 663 0.03 55.63 -35.39
CA ASP A 663 -0.97 56.66 -35.08
C ASP A 663 -1.54 56.46 -33.67
N VAL A 664 -1.68 55.19 -33.25
CA VAL A 664 -2.10 54.83 -31.89
C VAL A 664 -1.05 55.23 -30.85
N GLU A 665 0.23 55.02 -31.15
CA GLU A 665 1.33 55.40 -30.26
C GLU A 665 1.45 56.93 -30.14
N GLU A 666 1.23 57.66 -31.24
CA GLU A 666 1.21 59.12 -31.24
C GLU A 666 0.01 59.66 -30.43
N LEU A 667 -1.16 59.04 -30.56
CA LEU A 667 -2.33 59.38 -29.75
C LEU A 667 -2.08 59.16 -28.25
N ALA A 668 -1.45 58.05 -27.87
CA ALA A 668 -1.11 57.78 -26.48
C ALA A 668 -0.11 58.80 -25.91
N LYS A 669 0.91 59.18 -26.70
CA LYS A 669 1.89 60.23 -26.30
C LYS A 669 1.26 61.62 -26.22
N ASN A 670 0.26 61.90 -27.07
CA ASN A 670 -0.50 63.15 -27.02
C ASN A 670 -1.44 63.22 -25.81
N LEU A 671 -1.95 62.07 -25.36
CA LEU A 671 -2.74 61.96 -24.13
C LEU A 671 -1.88 62.19 -22.89
N SER A 672 -0.74 61.52 -22.78
CA SER A 672 0.28 61.81 -21.76
C SER A 672 1.66 61.56 -22.32
N LYS A 673 2.57 62.51 -22.07
CA LYS A 673 3.99 62.34 -22.40
C LYS A 673 4.65 61.17 -21.65
N ASN A 674 4.06 60.77 -20.52
CA ASN A 674 4.51 59.66 -19.68
C ASN A 674 3.80 58.34 -20.00
N ALA A 675 3.03 58.26 -21.09
CA ALA A 675 2.35 57.03 -21.48
C ALA A 675 3.37 55.93 -21.82
N LYS A 676 3.36 54.85 -21.04
CA LYS A 676 4.25 53.70 -21.23
C LYS A 676 3.51 52.58 -21.96
N ARG A 677 4.07 52.08 -23.05
CA ARG A 677 3.48 50.94 -23.77
C ARG A 677 3.86 49.63 -23.07
N THR A 678 2.86 48.86 -22.66
CA THR A 678 3.06 47.61 -21.90
C THR A 678 2.79 46.35 -22.73
N TYR A 679 1.99 46.46 -23.80
CA TYR A 679 1.62 45.33 -24.65
C TYR A 679 1.38 45.78 -26.11
N HIS A 680 1.82 44.96 -27.07
CA HIS A 680 1.61 45.17 -28.49
C HIS A 680 1.58 43.81 -29.20
N ILE A 681 0.42 43.40 -29.72
CA ILE A 681 0.25 42.21 -30.57
C ILE A 681 -0.87 42.46 -31.59
N SER A 682 -0.61 42.20 -32.87
CA SER A 682 -1.59 42.15 -33.96
C SER A 682 -2.51 43.39 -34.06
N GLY A 683 -1.94 44.60 -33.94
CA GLY A 683 -2.71 45.85 -33.99
C GLY A 683 -3.46 46.21 -32.70
N THR A 684 -3.35 45.41 -31.63
CA THR A 684 -3.85 45.79 -30.29
C THR A 684 -2.70 46.28 -29.42
N GLN A 685 -2.84 47.48 -28.87
CA GLN A 685 -1.84 48.12 -28.03
C GLN A 685 -2.44 48.49 -26.67
N LYS A 686 -1.66 48.28 -25.61
CA LYS A 686 -1.99 48.73 -24.24
C LYS A 686 -0.97 49.76 -23.75
N PHE A 687 -1.48 50.84 -23.18
CA PHE A 687 -0.70 51.92 -22.60
C PHE A 687 -1.09 52.13 -21.14
N GLU A 688 -0.08 52.26 -20.28
CA GLU A 688 -0.23 52.77 -18.92
C GLU A 688 -0.09 54.29 -18.95
N ILE A 689 -1.13 54.99 -18.52
CA ILE A 689 -1.22 56.45 -18.53
C ILE A 689 -1.40 56.93 -17.08
N PRO A 690 -0.50 57.77 -16.54
CA PRO A 690 -0.68 58.29 -15.17
C PRO A 690 -2.00 59.03 -15.01
N LYS A 691 -2.76 58.71 -13.95
CA LYS A 691 -4.06 59.34 -13.64
C LYS A 691 -3.94 60.85 -13.40
N ALA A 692 -2.79 61.30 -12.89
CA ALA A 692 -2.51 62.72 -12.68
C ALA A 692 -2.39 63.51 -13.99
N ASP A 693 -2.02 62.85 -15.09
CA ASP A 693 -1.73 63.51 -16.36
C ASP A 693 -2.98 63.66 -17.24
N VAL A 694 -4.06 62.91 -16.98
CA VAL A 694 -5.15 62.74 -17.94
C VAL A 694 -6.53 62.75 -17.27
N LYS A 695 -7.43 63.59 -17.79
CA LYS A 695 -8.86 63.51 -17.47
C LYS A 695 -9.55 62.56 -18.43
N LEU A 696 -10.48 61.75 -17.93
CA LEU A 696 -11.24 60.81 -18.78
C LEU A 696 -11.94 61.51 -19.96
N SER A 697 -12.45 62.73 -19.77
CA SER A 697 -13.07 63.54 -20.84
C SER A 697 -12.18 63.69 -22.06
N ASP A 698 -10.89 63.89 -21.82
CA ASP A 698 -9.91 64.16 -22.86
C ASP A 698 -9.68 62.88 -23.67
N VAL A 699 -9.58 61.73 -23.00
CA VAL A 699 -9.49 60.40 -23.64
C VAL A 699 -10.63 60.17 -24.63
N PHE A 700 -11.88 60.40 -24.21
CA PHE A 700 -13.04 60.26 -25.10
C PHE A 700 -12.95 61.20 -26.31
N GLN A 701 -12.48 62.43 -26.12
CA GLN A 701 -12.33 63.41 -27.19
C GLN A 701 -11.24 63.02 -28.19
N TYR A 702 -10.07 62.59 -27.71
CA TYR A 702 -8.96 62.13 -28.56
C TYR A 702 -9.34 60.87 -29.35
N VAL A 703 -10.03 59.90 -28.74
CA VAL A 703 -10.52 58.70 -29.44
C VAL A 703 -11.56 59.06 -30.51
N LYS A 704 -12.44 60.03 -30.24
CA LYS A 704 -13.43 60.52 -31.23
C LYS A 704 -12.75 61.17 -32.44
N VAL A 705 -11.67 61.91 -32.23
CA VAL A 705 -10.86 62.49 -33.32
C VAL A 705 -10.12 61.40 -34.09
N ALA A 706 -9.55 60.42 -33.40
CA ALA A 706 -8.83 59.30 -34.02
C ALA A 706 -9.72 58.41 -34.88
N ARG A 707 -10.97 58.16 -34.47
CA ARG A 707 -11.98 57.46 -35.28
C ARG A 707 -12.26 58.11 -36.63
N LYS A 708 -11.99 59.42 -36.78
CA LYS A 708 -12.08 60.10 -38.09
C LYS A 708 -10.86 59.89 -38.98
N ARG A 709 -9.70 59.57 -38.40
CA ARG A 709 -8.43 59.37 -39.11
C ARG A 709 -8.21 57.91 -39.51
N PHE A 710 -8.61 56.97 -38.66
CA PHE A 710 -8.44 55.55 -38.90
C PHE A 710 -9.52 54.68 -38.24
N THR A 711 -9.67 53.45 -38.73
CA THR A 711 -10.65 52.48 -38.23
C THR A 711 -10.21 51.89 -36.88
N VAL A 712 -10.91 52.30 -35.81
CA VAL A 712 -10.79 51.72 -34.46
C VAL A 712 -11.78 50.57 -34.34
N LYS A 713 -11.31 49.34 -34.09
CA LYS A 713 -12.19 48.16 -33.89
C LYS A 713 -12.79 48.16 -32.50
N ALA A 714 -11.96 48.35 -31.48
CA ALA A 714 -12.34 48.40 -30.08
C ALA A 714 -11.37 49.31 -29.33
N TRP A 715 -11.86 49.93 -28.26
CA TRP A 715 -11.02 50.66 -27.31
C TRP A 715 -11.63 50.55 -25.91
N GLU A 716 -10.78 50.58 -24.91
CA GLU A 716 -11.14 50.42 -23.51
C GLU A 716 -10.22 51.28 -22.65
N ILE A 717 -10.79 51.89 -21.61
CA ILE A 717 -10.01 52.49 -20.53
C ILE A 717 -10.47 51.83 -19.23
N ALA A 718 -9.52 51.20 -18.55
CA ALA A 718 -9.78 50.51 -17.29
C ALA A 718 -8.87 51.06 -16.19
N ASP A 719 -9.36 50.98 -14.96
CA ASP A 719 -8.51 51.15 -13.78
C ASP A 719 -7.53 49.96 -13.68
N THR A 720 -6.42 50.18 -12.97
CA THR A 720 -5.44 49.14 -12.70
C THR A 720 -6.08 47.98 -11.95
N THR A 721 -5.97 46.77 -12.48
CA THR A 721 -6.49 45.57 -11.82
C THR A 721 -5.46 44.98 -10.86
N MET A 722 -5.87 44.02 -10.01
CA MET A 722 -4.91 43.31 -9.14
C MET A 722 -3.86 42.53 -9.96
N GLU A 723 -4.22 42.06 -11.15
CA GLU A 723 -3.30 41.42 -12.09
C GLU A 723 -2.19 42.37 -12.52
N ASP A 724 -2.53 43.62 -12.85
CA ASP A 724 -1.55 44.63 -13.26
C ASP A 724 -0.59 44.98 -12.11
N VAL A 725 -1.13 45.15 -10.89
CA VAL A 725 -0.32 45.34 -9.67
C VAL A 725 0.66 44.18 -9.47
N PHE A 726 0.15 42.95 -9.59
CA PHE A 726 0.98 41.76 -9.45
C PHE A 726 2.10 41.70 -10.49
N ILE A 727 1.81 41.96 -11.76
CA ILE A 727 2.82 41.97 -12.84
C ILE A 727 3.89 43.02 -12.58
N LYS A 728 3.49 44.20 -12.09
CA LYS A 728 4.43 45.29 -11.76
C LYS A 728 5.38 44.89 -10.64
N VAL A 729 4.84 44.41 -9.52
CA VAL A 729 5.63 43.95 -8.36
C VAL A 729 6.53 42.77 -8.74
N ALA A 730 6.03 41.82 -9.53
CA ALA A 730 6.80 40.66 -9.99
C ALA A 730 7.97 41.07 -10.89
N ARG A 731 7.76 41.96 -11.88
CA ARG A 731 8.83 42.45 -12.77
C ARG A 731 9.91 43.22 -12.02
N GLU A 732 9.51 44.09 -11.10
CA GLU A 732 10.45 44.86 -10.29
C GLU A 732 11.29 43.95 -9.39
N SER A 733 10.68 42.91 -8.82
CA SER A 733 11.42 41.91 -8.03
C SER A 733 12.41 41.09 -8.88
N SER A 734 12.04 40.67 -10.09
CA SER A 734 12.95 39.91 -10.96
C SER A 734 14.10 40.73 -11.52
N MET A 735 13.98 42.07 -11.55
CA MET A 735 15.10 42.97 -11.91
C MET A 735 16.06 43.22 -10.74
N SER A 736 15.68 42.85 -9.50
CA SER A 736 16.48 43.06 -8.29
C SER A 736 17.37 41.87 -7.89
N THR A 737 17.08 40.69 -8.41
CA THR A 737 17.91 39.46 -8.35
C THR A 737 18.78 39.34 -9.59
#